data_AF-A0A6A5E7W7-F1
#
_entry.id   AF-A0A6A5E7W7-F1
#
_cell.length_a   1.000
_cell.length_b   1.000
_cell.length_c   1.000
_cell.angle_alpha   90.00
_cell.angle_beta   90.00
_cell.angle_gamma   90.00
#
_symmetry.space_group_name_H-M   'P 1'
#
loop_
_entity.id
_entity.type
_entity.pdbx_description
1 polymer ?
#
loop_
_entity_poly.entity_id
_entity_poly.type
_entity_poly.pdbx_seq_one_letter_code
_entity_poly.pdbx_strand_id
1 'polypeptide(L)'
;MRTRRRTLSNSPIAWMTSAEMDDMNEVYHLLSNMVKDTGSEAYFLSVLQHLLLIRNDYYIRPQYYKVIEECVSQVVLHRSGMDPDFGYSKRLDVDFTHLIDQCVDKAKVEESEQKAAEYSKKFDEEFSARQEAQAESQKKEERIKELEGKIKALESQIAAGPTAPGAPPPPPLPGGAAAPPPPPPPPPPPPPGGCPPPPPPPLPGHAGMTPPPPPPPPPGGGPPPPPPPPGCGGPPPPPFFGAPPALPVIKLPYGLQPKKTYKPETVMKRVNWTKIVPQEMAENCFWIKVKEEKFENPDLFAQLSLCFSSQTKVKKDVKDETDDRMQQFKKKAKELRILDAKTAQNLSIFLGSFRLPYEEIRDIVLEVDEERLSESLIQNLIKNLPEQKELNSLAELKGEYEELVESEQFGIVMSSVKLLRPRLNGILFKLTFEEQVNNIRPDIMNVTFACEEVKKSESLSKLLELVLLVGNYMNAGSRNAQTFGFNISFLCKLRDTKSISQNTTLLNFLAEKCEETHQEILRFPDELEHVESASKVSAEILKTSLTTMERHIQRLENDIENFPKTDDQQDKFVEKMLGFSKHAREQYEKLSTMHKNMQKLYESIGSYFAFDPHSVSVEDFFGELANFRILFMEAVKENHKKKEMEEKIKRAKLAKEKAEREKQERQQKKKQLIDMNKAQREMKPV
;
A
#
# COMPACT_ATOMS: atom_id res chain seq x y z
N MET A 1 10.77 -63.66 22.29
CA MET A 1 9.56 -63.05 21.69
C MET A 1 9.98 -61.83 20.89
N ARG A 2 9.61 -61.83 19.59
CA ARG A 2 9.48 -60.72 18.60
C ARG A 2 9.66 -59.29 19.18
N THR A 3 10.31 -58.31 18.53
CA THR A 3 9.99 -57.85 17.16
C THR A 3 11.03 -56.81 16.64
N ARG A 4 11.28 -56.84 15.32
CA ARG A 4 11.74 -55.75 14.42
C ARG A 4 13.16 -55.14 14.59
N ARG A 5 14.14 -55.78 13.95
CA ARG A 5 15.17 -55.10 13.14
C ARG A 5 15.00 -55.51 11.67
N ARG A 6 14.51 -54.58 10.86
CA ARG A 6 14.50 -54.47 9.38
C ARG A 6 13.79 -53.12 9.14
N THR A 7 14.28 -52.13 8.41
CA THR A 7 15.26 -52.07 7.32
C THR A 7 15.57 -50.58 7.09
N LEU A 8 16.84 -50.19 7.16
CA LEU A 8 17.37 -49.01 6.47
C LEU A 8 18.66 -49.47 5.79
N SER A 9 18.50 -50.25 4.73
CA SER A 9 19.53 -50.49 3.74
C SER A 9 18.86 -50.38 2.37
N ASN A 10 18.89 -49.18 1.80
CA ASN A 10 18.73 -48.95 0.37
C ASN A 10 19.27 -47.56 0.04
N SER A 11 20.60 -47.40 0.15
CA SER A 11 21.36 -46.45 -0.65
C SER A 11 22.61 -47.20 -1.12
N PRO A 12 22.75 -47.53 -2.42
CA PRO A 12 23.81 -48.41 -2.91
C PRO A 12 25.24 -47.85 -2.83
N ILE A 13 25.43 -46.59 -2.44
CA ILE A 13 26.66 -45.83 -2.75
C ILE A 13 27.57 -45.64 -1.51
N ALA A 14 27.17 -46.11 -0.33
CA ALA A 14 27.87 -45.79 0.93
C ALA A 14 29.26 -46.44 1.13
N TRP A 15 29.83 -47.13 0.13
CA TRP A 15 31.14 -47.79 0.26
C TRP A 15 32.11 -47.64 -0.93
N MET A 16 31.79 -46.86 -1.98
CA MET A 16 32.78 -46.55 -3.03
C MET A 16 33.61 -45.34 -2.61
N THR A 17 34.90 -45.55 -2.37
CA THR A 17 35.87 -44.47 -2.12
C THR A 17 36.17 -43.71 -3.40
N SER A 18 36.50 -42.41 -3.31
CA SER A 18 36.90 -41.53 -4.43
C SER A 18 38.01 -42.08 -5.35
N ALA A 19 38.68 -43.17 -4.97
CA ALA A 19 39.77 -43.80 -5.71
C ALA A 19 39.32 -44.81 -6.79
N GLU A 20 38.02 -45.07 -6.96
CA GLU A 20 37.52 -46.07 -7.93
C GLU A 20 36.77 -45.47 -9.14
N MET A 21 36.53 -44.15 -9.18
CA MET A 21 35.82 -43.47 -10.27
C MET A 21 36.70 -42.39 -10.91
N ASP A 22 37.36 -42.73 -12.01
CA ASP A 22 38.26 -41.84 -12.75
C ASP A 22 37.57 -41.15 -13.96
N ASP A 23 36.32 -41.50 -14.28
CA ASP A 23 35.57 -40.93 -15.40
C ASP A 23 34.62 -39.80 -14.94
N MET A 24 34.88 -38.59 -15.44
CA MET A 24 34.11 -37.38 -15.10
C MET A 24 32.65 -37.46 -15.55
N ASN A 25 32.37 -38.08 -16.70
CA ASN A 25 31.01 -38.13 -17.25
C ASN A 25 30.14 -39.11 -16.45
N GLU A 26 30.71 -40.24 -16.02
CA GLU A 26 30.03 -41.20 -15.16
C GLU A 26 29.63 -40.58 -13.82
N VAL A 27 30.56 -39.87 -13.16
CA VAL A 27 30.29 -39.16 -11.89
C VAL A 27 29.24 -38.07 -12.08
N TYR A 28 29.32 -37.30 -13.18
CA TYR A 28 28.33 -36.27 -13.50
C TYR A 28 26.94 -36.86 -13.70
N HIS A 29 26.81 -37.95 -14.45
CA HIS A 29 25.52 -38.59 -14.70
C HIS A 29 24.91 -39.20 -13.43
N LEU A 30 25.73 -39.78 -12.55
CA LEU A 30 25.28 -40.29 -11.26
C LEU A 30 24.76 -39.15 -10.36
N LEU A 31 25.49 -38.04 -10.25
CA LEU A 31 25.08 -36.88 -9.46
C LEU A 31 23.81 -36.23 -10.04
N SER A 32 23.75 -36.06 -11.36
CA SER A 32 22.59 -35.50 -12.06
C SER A 32 21.33 -36.35 -11.83
N ASN A 33 21.44 -37.68 -11.96
CA ASN A 33 20.33 -38.59 -11.69
C ASN A 33 19.90 -38.61 -10.22
N MET A 34 20.81 -38.33 -9.28
CA MET A 34 20.51 -38.31 -7.84
C MET A 34 19.71 -37.07 -7.43
N VAL A 35 19.98 -35.92 -8.06
CA VAL A 35 19.29 -34.67 -7.73
C VAL A 35 18.05 -34.41 -8.57
N LYS A 36 17.90 -35.10 -9.70
CA LYS A 36 16.78 -34.94 -10.63
C LYS A 36 15.44 -35.18 -9.93
N ASP A 37 14.47 -34.30 -10.21
CA ASP A 37 13.12 -34.32 -9.65
C ASP A 37 13.08 -34.16 -8.11
N THR A 38 14.14 -33.58 -7.52
CA THR A 38 14.22 -33.25 -6.09
C THR A 38 14.38 -31.75 -5.88
N GLY A 39 14.12 -31.27 -4.65
CA GLY A 39 14.37 -29.87 -4.28
C GLY A 39 15.84 -29.43 -4.44
N SER A 40 16.78 -30.38 -4.58
CA SER A 40 18.20 -30.10 -4.79
C SER A 40 18.58 -29.82 -6.26
N GLU A 41 17.69 -30.11 -7.22
CA GLU A 41 17.96 -30.01 -8.67
C GLU A 41 18.34 -28.59 -9.09
N ALA A 42 17.58 -27.59 -8.66
CA ALA A 42 17.82 -26.19 -9.01
C ALA A 42 19.14 -25.68 -8.42
N TYR A 43 19.50 -26.10 -7.21
CA TYR A 43 20.77 -25.74 -6.58
C TYR A 43 21.96 -26.40 -7.28
N PHE A 44 21.85 -27.68 -7.65
CA PHE A 44 22.89 -28.37 -8.40
C PHE A 44 23.12 -27.75 -9.78
N LEU A 45 22.04 -27.43 -10.51
CA LEU A 45 22.11 -26.70 -11.78
C LEU A 45 22.81 -25.35 -11.61
N SER A 46 22.45 -24.60 -10.56
CA SER A 46 23.06 -23.31 -10.27
C SER A 46 24.57 -23.45 -10.00
N VAL A 47 25.00 -24.46 -9.22
CA VAL A 47 26.42 -24.73 -8.99
C VAL A 47 27.16 -24.96 -10.31
N LEU A 48 26.62 -25.81 -11.20
CA LEU A 48 27.23 -26.08 -12.50
C LEU A 48 27.33 -24.81 -13.38
N GLN A 49 26.29 -23.98 -13.38
CA GLN A 49 26.30 -22.70 -14.10
C GLN A 49 27.39 -21.76 -13.59
N HIS A 50 27.60 -21.68 -12.27
CA HIS A 50 28.68 -20.86 -11.70
C HIS A 50 30.07 -21.42 -12.03
N LEU A 51 30.24 -22.75 -12.12
CA LEU A 51 31.49 -23.37 -12.57
C LEU A 51 31.84 -23.01 -14.03
N LEU A 52 30.84 -22.77 -14.89
CA LEU A 52 31.02 -22.29 -16.27
C LEU A 52 31.56 -20.84 -16.32
N LEU A 53 31.37 -20.04 -15.27
CA LEU A 53 31.82 -18.64 -15.21
C LEU A 53 33.29 -18.50 -14.78
N ILE A 54 33.97 -19.59 -14.42
CA ILE A 54 35.39 -19.56 -14.04
C ILE A 54 36.21 -19.11 -15.24
N ARG A 55 37.09 -18.12 -15.01
CA ARG A 55 37.94 -17.52 -16.04
C ARG A 55 38.77 -18.60 -16.75
N ASN A 56 38.72 -18.60 -18.09
CA ASN A 56 39.45 -19.55 -18.92
C ASN A 56 40.91 -19.12 -19.14
N ASP A 57 41.69 -19.14 -18.06
CA ASP A 57 43.12 -18.84 -18.07
C ASP A 57 43.93 -20.08 -17.65
N TYR A 58 45.01 -20.36 -18.37
CA TYR A 58 45.79 -21.59 -18.23
C TYR A 58 46.38 -21.81 -16.83
N TYR A 59 46.83 -20.73 -16.17
CA TYR A 59 47.46 -20.82 -14.85
C TYR A 59 46.47 -20.60 -13.70
N ILE A 60 45.46 -19.77 -13.93
CA ILE A 60 44.49 -19.37 -12.91
C ILE A 60 43.37 -20.41 -12.77
N ARG A 61 42.88 -20.99 -13.88
CA ARG A 61 41.74 -21.92 -13.86
C ARG A 61 42.00 -23.14 -12.95
N PRO A 62 43.17 -23.81 -12.98
CA PRO A 62 43.46 -24.90 -12.05
C PRO A 62 43.42 -24.48 -10.57
N GLN A 63 43.77 -23.23 -10.23
CA GLN A 63 43.74 -22.75 -8.84
C GLN A 63 42.31 -22.54 -8.33
N TYR A 64 41.39 -22.09 -9.19
CA TYR A 64 39.97 -21.99 -8.84
C TYR A 64 39.39 -23.38 -8.53
N TYR A 65 39.65 -24.37 -9.40
CA TYR A 65 39.17 -25.73 -9.16
C TYR A 65 39.80 -26.37 -7.93
N LYS A 66 41.07 -26.06 -7.62
CA LYS A 66 41.73 -26.50 -6.39
C LYS A 66 41.08 -25.95 -5.12
N VAL A 67 40.71 -24.67 -5.10
CA VAL A 67 40.01 -24.07 -3.95
C VAL A 67 38.60 -24.63 -3.81
N ILE A 68 37.92 -24.87 -4.93
CA ILE A 68 36.56 -25.44 -4.93
C ILE A 68 36.58 -26.88 -4.41
N GLU A 69 37.53 -27.70 -4.86
CA GLU A 69 37.72 -29.07 -4.38
C GLU A 69 37.93 -29.08 -2.85
N GLU A 70 38.85 -28.25 -2.34
CA GLU A 70 39.10 -28.12 -0.90
C GLU A 70 37.82 -27.75 -0.12
N CYS A 71 37.04 -26.79 -0.61
CA CYS A 71 35.78 -26.39 0.01
C CYS A 71 34.73 -27.52 0.00
N VAL A 72 34.58 -28.22 -1.12
CA VAL A 72 33.62 -29.33 -1.26
C VAL A 72 34.02 -30.49 -0.35
N SER A 73 35.30 -30.85 -0.34
CA SER A 73 35.86 -31.89 0.53
C SER A 73 35.63 -31.57 2.01
N GLN A 74 35.87 -30.32 2.44
CA GLN A 74 35.63 -29.91 3.83
C GLN A 74 34.14 -29.90 4.21
N VAL A 75 33.23 -29.48 3.31
CA VAL A 75 31.78 -29.46 3.57
C VAL A 75 31.19 -30.87 3.64
N VAL A 76 31.62 -31.76 2.75
CA VAL A 76 31.06 -33.12 2.62
C VAL A 76 31.64 -34.10 3.66
N LEU A 77 32.93 -33.96 4.02
CA LEU A 77 33.63 -34.92 4.90
C LEU A 77 33.54 -34.57 6.41
N HIS A 78 32.93 -33.44 6.77
CA HIS A 78 32.92 -32.81 8.11
C HIS A 78 32.50 -33.73 9.30
N ARG A 79 31.82 -34.87 9.07
CA ARG A 79 31.40 -35.78 10.16
C ARG A 79 31.94 -37.22 10.13
N SER A 80 32.59 -37.70 9.07
CA SER A 80 33.01 -39.12 9.00
C SER A 80 34.25 -39.47 8.17
N GLY A 81 34.91 -38.52 7.47
CA GLY A 81 36.03 -38.83 6.57
C GLY A 81 37.38 -38.38 7.11
N MET A 82 38.36 -39.29 7.16
CA MET A 82 39.77 -38.90 7.12
C MET A 82 40.12 -38.70 5.64
N ASP A 83 40.60 -37.51 5.28
CA ASP A 83 41.22 -37.28 3.97
C ASP A 83 42.40 -38.26 3.81
N PRO A 84 42.46 -39.10 2.75
CA PRO A 84 43.57 -40.01 2.52
C PRO A 84 44.90 -39.31 2.27
N ASP A 85 44.90 -38.01 1.93
CA ASP A 85 46.11 -37.26 1.59
C ASP A 85 46.48 -36.27 2.71
N PHE A 86 47.57 -36.57 3.44
CA PHE A 86 48.02 -35.85 4.64
C PHE A 86 48.73 -34.52 4.33
N GLY A 87 48.20 -33.71 3.41
CA GLY A 87 48.88 -32.53 2.85
C GLY A 87 48.51 -31.16 3.44
N TYR A 88 47.37 -31.00 4.11
CA TYR A 88 46.77 -29.66 4.26
C TYR A 88 46.56 -29.24 5.73
N SER A 89 47.20 -28.13 6.11
CA SER A 89 47.41 -27.71 7.51
C SER A 89 46.49 -26.60 8.03
N LYS A 90 45.39 -26.27 7.34
CA LYS A 90 44.42 -25.27 7.85
C LYS A 90 42.98 -25.64 7.50
N ARG A 91 42.26 -26.26 8.45
CA ARG A 91 40.80 -26.43 8.39
C ARG A 91 40.12 -25.06 8.47
N LEU A 92 39.05 -24.83 7.71
CA LEU A 92 38.15 -23.70 7.92
C LEU A 92 37.47 -23.88 9.29
N ASP A 93 37.61 -22.91 10.20
CA ASP A 93 36.98 -22.93 11.53
C ASP A 93 35.51 -22.48 11.42
N VAL A 94 34.69 -23.27 10.72
CA VAL A 94 33.27 -22.99 10.48
C VAL A 94 32.47 -24.24 10.82
N ASP A 95 31.57 -24.15 11.81
CA ASP A 95 30.67 -25.27 12.15
C ASP A 95 29.50 -25.34 11.16
N PHE A 96 29.70 -26.14 10.11
CA PHE A 96 28.68 -26.39 9.09
C PHE A 96 27.45 -27.12 9.65
N THR A 97 27.54 -27.78 10.82
CA THR A 97 26.37 -28.41 11.44
C THR A 97 25.34 -27.35 11.80
N HIS A 98 25.77 -26.30 12.50
CA HIS A 98 24.86 -25.23 12.91
C HIS A 98 24.31 -24.47 11.71
N LEU A 99 25.10 -24.28 10.65
CA LEU A 99 24.66 -23.59 9.44
C LEU A 99 23.63 -24.42 8.65
N ILE A 100 23.84 -25.74 8.52
CA ILE A 100 22.88 -26.64 7.87
C ILE A 100 21.60 -26.73 8.71
N ASP A 101 21.71 -26.87 10.04
CA ASP A 101 20.54 -26.90 10.93
C ASP A 101 19.73 -25.59 10.83
N GLN A 102 20.40 -24.42 10.79
CA GLN A 102 19.74 -23.14 10.56
C GLN A 102 19.05 -23.05 9.20
N CYS A 103 19.68 -23.56 8.13
CA CYS A 103 19.05 -23.60 6.80
C CYS A 103 17.84 -24.54 6.77
N VAL A 104 17.89 -25.67 7.48
CA VAL A 104 16.77 -26.60 7.62
C VAL A 104 15.64 -25.96 8.41
N ASP A 105 15.94 -25.30 9.53
CA ASP A 105 14.95 -24.61 10.34
C ASP A 105 14.32 -23.46 9.55
N LYS A 106 15.11 -22.71 8.78
CA LYS A 106 14.61 -21.66 7.88
C LYS A 106 13.68 -22.22 6.81
N ALA A 107 14.05 -23.33 6.16
CA ALA A 107 13.20 -23.97 5.15
C ALA A 107 11.88 -24.49 5.75
N LYS A 108 11.89 -25.02 6.97
CA LYS A 108 10.67 -25.42 7.69
C LYS A 108 9.80 -24.23 8.06
N VAL A 109 10.40 -23.11 8.46
CA VAL A 109 9.68 -21.85 8.72
C VAL A 109 9.03 -21.36 7.44
N GLU A 110 9.75 -21.28 6.33
CA GLU A 110 9.20 -20.87 5.02
C GLU A 110 8.04 -21.79 4.57
N GLU A 111 8.17 -23.12 4.73
CA GLU A 111 7.08 -24.06 4.43
C GLU A 111 5.85 -23.83 5.33
N SER A 112 6.07 -23.52 6.61
CA SER A 112 4.99 -23.25 7.57
C SER A 112 4.30 -21.91 7.29
N GLU A 113 5.05 -20.88 6.92
CA GLU A 113 4.54 -19.56 6.54
C GLU A 113 3.73 -19.65 5.25
N GLN A 114 4.19 -20.44 4.27
CA GLN A 114 3.47 -20.63 3.02
C GLN A 114 2.16 -21.40 3.22
N LYS A 115 2.14 -22.42 4.09
CA LYS A 115 0.90 -23.09 4.51
C LYS A 115 -0.03 -22.15 5.27
N ALA A 116 0.50 -21.31 6.17
CA ALA A 116 -0.30 -20.31 6.87
C ALA A 116 -0.93 -19.31 5.90
N ALA A 117 -0.18 -18.84 4.90
CA ALA A 117 -0.68 -17.96 3.84
C ALA A 117 -1.76 -18.62 2.99
N GLU A 118 -1.62 -19.92 2.66
CA GLU A 118 -2.67 -20.67 1.95
C GLU A 118 -3.94 -20.83 2.79
N TYR A 119 -3.82 -21.07 4.09
CA TYR A 119 -4.98 -21.16 4.98
C TYR A 119 -5.64 -19.81 5.19
N SER A 120 -4.87 -18.73 5.36
CA SER A 120 -5.36 -17.34 5.44
C SER A 120 -6.12 -16.98 4.16
N LYS A 121 -5.56 -17.25 2.97
CA LYS A 121 -6.26 -17.03 1.69
C LYS A 121 -7.58 -17.81 1.58
N LYS A 122 -7.60 -19.09 1.99
CA LYS A 122 -8.84 -19.88 1.99
C LYS A 122 -9.87 -19.35 2.97
N PHE A 123 -9.42 -18.90 4.14
CA PHE A 123 -10.28 -18.27 5.13
C PHE A 123 -10.89 -16.98 4.59
N ASP A 124 -10.11 -16.11 3.95
CA ASP A 124 -10.58 -14.88 3.33
C ASP A 124 -11.62 -15.14 2.23
N GLU A 125 -11.37 -16.14 1.37
CA GLU A 125 -12.32 -16.55 0.32
C GLU A 125 -13.63 -17.06 0.91
N GLU A 126 -13.58 -17.96 1.91
CA GLU A 126 -14.76 -18.54 2.54
C GLU A 126 -15.54 -17.50 3.36
N PHE A 127 -14.84 -16.60 4.04
CA PHE A 127 -15.47 -15.52 4.80
C PHE A 127 -16.10 -14.48 3.88
N SER A 128 -15.42 -14.11 2.78
CA SER A 128 -15.99 -13.23 1.75
C SER A 128 -17.28 -13.80 1.17
N ALA A 129 -17.27 -15.09 0.81
CA ALA A 129 -18.47 -15.79 0.35
C ALA A 129 -19.60 -15.78 1.41
N ARG A 130 -19.25 -15.89 2.69
CA ARG A 130 -20.22 -15.81 3.79
C ARG A 130 -20.82 -14.41 3.96
N GLN A 131 -20.02 -13.36 3.83
CA GLN A 131 -20.54 -11.98 3.81
C GLN A 131 -21.46 -11.73 2.62
N GLU A 132 -21.09 -12.19 1.42
CA GLU A 132 -21.94 -12.07 0.24
C GLU A 132 -23.28 -12.79 0.43
N ALA A 133 -23.26 -14.02 0.96
CA ALA A 133 -24.47 -14.77 1.26
C ALA A 133 -25.34 -14.07 2.33
N GLN A 134 -24.73 -13.45 3.34
CA GLN A 134 -25.45 -12.72 4.37
C GLN A 134 -26.11 -11.44 3.82
N ALA A 135 -25.41 -10.71 2.94
CA ALA A 135 -25.97 -9.55 2.24
C ALA A 135 -27.15 -9.96 1.32
N GLU A 136 -27.02 -11.08 0.60
CA GLU A 136 -28.10 -11.59 -0.24
C GLU A 136 -29.32 -12.04 0.60
N SER A 137 -29.09 -12.65 1.77
CA SER A 137 -30.14 -13.03 2.71
C SER A 137 -30.89 -11.81 3.24
N GLN A 138 -30.18 -10.75 3.63
CA GLN A 138 -30.81 -9.50 4.09
C GLN A 138 -31.68 -8.86 2.99
N LYS A 139 -31.20 -8.85 1.75
CA LYS A 139 -31.97 -8.35 0.60
C LYS A 139 -33.26 -9.16 0.37
N LYS A 140 -33.20 -10.49 0.53
CA LYS A 140 -34.39 -11.35 0.45
C LYS A 140 -35.37 -11.06 1.58
N GLU A 141 -34.88 -10.82 2.80
CA GLU A 141 -35.71 -10.55 3.97
C GLU A 141 -36.40 -9.18 3.90
N GLU A 142 -35.73 -8.15 3.39
CA GLU A 142 -36.36 -6.86 3.08
C GLU A 142 -37.46 -7.00 2.02
N ARG A 143 -37.21 -7.80 0.98
CA ARG A 143 -38.21 -8.06 -0.06
C ARG A 143 -39.42 -8.83 0.45
N ILE A 144 -39.22 -9.77 1.37
CA ILE A 144 -40.31 -10.48 2.05
C ILE A 144 -41.17 -9.49 2.83
N LYS A 145 -40.56 -8.61 3.65
CA LYS A 145 -41.29 -7.57 4.38
C LYS A 145 -42.10 -6.65 3.47
N GLU A 146 -41.53 -6.27 2.32
CA GLU A 146 -42.22 -5.43 1.34
C GLU A 146 -43.45 -6.15 0.75
N LEU A 147 -43.32 -7.43 0.40
CA LEU A 147 -44.41 -8.26 -0.12
C LEU A 147 -45.49 -8.50 0.93
N GLU A 148 -45.13 -8.79 2.18
CA GLU A 148 -46.07 -8.90 3.29
C GLU A 148 -46.84 -7.59 3.51
N GLY A 149 -46.18 -6.44 3.40
CA GLY A 149 -46.83 -5.13 3.45
C GLY A 149 -47.85 -4.93 2.33
N LYS A 150 -47.53 -5.36 1.09
CA LYS A 150 -48.45 -5.30 -0.06
C LYS A 150 -49.63 -6.24 0.09
N ILE A 151 -49.40 -7.45 0.60
CA ILE A 151 -50.47 -8.42 0.89
C ILE A 151 -51.44 -7.83 1.91
N LYS A 152 -50.94 -7.27 3.01
CA LYS A 152 -51.76 -6.65 4.06
C LYS A 152 -52.55 -5.43 3.56
N ALA A 153 -51.96 -4.65 2.65
CA ALA A 153 -52.63 -3.53 2.00
C ALA A 153 -53.74 -3.98 1.04
N LEU A 154 -53.52 -5.05 0.28
CA LEU A 154 -54.53 -5.65 -0.60
C LEU A 154 -55.67 -6.30 0.21
N GLU A 155 -55.37 -6.99 1.29
CA GLU A 155 -56.36 -7.55 2.22
C GLU A 155 -57.25 -6.45 2.82
N SER A 156 -56.66 -5.29 3.16
CA SER A 156 -57.41 -4.12 3.65
C SER A 156 -58.30 -3.48 2.58
N GLN A 157 -57.91 -3.53 1.31
CA GLN A 157 -58.74 -3.05 0.19
C GLN A 157 -59.87 -4.02 -0.17
N ILE A 158 -59.64 -5.34 -0.03
CA ILE A 158 -60.67 -6.37 -0.22
C ILE A 158 -61.69 -6.33 0.93
N ALA A 159 -61.25 -6.02 2.16
CA ALA A 159 -62.14 -5.77 3.30
C ALA A 159 -62.99 -4.50 3.14
N ALA A 160 -62.63 -3.59 2.21
CA ALA A 160 -63.34 -2.36 1.89
C ALA A 160 -64.03 -2.45 0.50
N GLY A 161 -64.86 -3.48 0.28
CA GLY A 161 -65.74 -3.60 -0.89
C GLY A 161 -67.11 -2.91 -0.73
N PRO A 162 -67.85 -2.62 -1.83
CA PRO A 162 -68.81 -1.51 -1.91
C PRO A 162 -70.17 -1.77 -1.22
N THR A 163 -70.71 -0.70 -0.65
CA THR A 163 -72.02 -0.61 0.01
C THR A 163 -73.21 -0.66 -0.96
N ALA A 164 -74.16 -1.57 -0.73
CA ALA A 164 -75.58 -1.46 -1.10
C ALA A 164 -76.45 -2.43 -0.22
N PRO A 165 -77.76 -2.17 -0.02
CA PRO A 165 -78.38 -2.24 1.32
C PRO A 165 -79.33 -3.42 1.58
N GLY A 166 -79.41 -3.82 2.87
CA GLY A 166 -80.65 -4.27 3.50
C GLY A 166 -80.77 -5.74 3.92
N ALA A 167 -80.72 -6.00 5.23
CA ALA A 167 -81.63 -6.89 5.98
C ALA A 167 -81.31 -6.83 7.49
N PRO A 168 -82.31 -6.93 8.40
CA PRO A 168 -82.15 -6.66 9.83
C PRO A 168 -81.61 -7.88 10.61
N PRO A 169 -80.99 -7.69 11.80
CA PRO A 169 -80.52 -8.81 12.61
C PRO A 169 -81.64 -9.38 13.51
N PRO A 170 -81.68 -10.71 13.73
CA PRO A 170 -82.51 -11.35 14.75
C PRO A 170 -81.81 -11.33 16.14
N PRO A 171 -82.53 -11.63 17.25
CA PRO A 171 -82.19 -11.22 18.61
C PRO A 171 -81.21 -12.19 19.32
N PRO A 172 -80.52 -11.75 20.39
CA PRO A 172 -79.60 -12.59 21.15
C PRO A 172 -80.30 -13.28 22.33
N LEU A 173 -79.93 -14.53 22.62
CA LEU A 173 -80.29 -15.28 23.84
C LEU A 173 -79.29 -16.45 24.00
N PRO A 174 -79.12 -17.04 25.20
CA PRO A 174 -78.06 -16.66 26.12
C PRO A 174 -77.21 -17.85 26.61
N GLY A 175 -76.04 -17.55 27.18
CA GLY A 175 -75.48 -18.33 28.29
C GLY A 175 -74.73 -19.62 27.92
N GLY A 176 -73.40 -19.56 28.00
CA GLY A 176 -72.53 -20.73 28.04
C GLY A 176 -71.15 -20.31 28.53
N ALA A 177 -70.84 -20.69 29.77
CA ALA A 177 -69.67 -20.25 30.52
C ALA A 177 -68.34 -20.65 29.86
N ALA A 178 -67.40 -19.69 29.77
CA ALA A 178 -65.97 -19.95 29.69
C ALA A 178 -65.22 -18.83 30.45
N ALA A 179 -64.25 -19.24 31.25
CA ALA A 179 -63.53 -18.42 32.23
C ALA A 179 -62.74 -17.24 31.61
N PRO A 180 -62.53 -16.13 32.36
CA PRO A 180 -61.71 -15.03 31.88
C PRO A 180 -60.20 -15.36 31.93
N PRO A 181 -59.39 -14.81 31.01
CA PRO A 181 -57.94 -14.87 31.08
C PRO A 181 -57.39 -13.97 32.22
N PRO A 182 -56.18 -14.22 32.72
CA PRO A 182 -55.60 -13.45 33.83
C PRO A 182 -55.28 -12.00 33.39
N PRO A 183 -55.32 -11.03 34.31
CA PRO A 183 -55.02 -9.63 34.01
C PRO A 183 -53.51 -9.42 33.74
N PRO A 184 -53.15 -8.42 32.92
CA PRO A 184 -51.75 -8.02 32.71
C PRO A 184 -51.14 -7.42 34.01
N PRO A 185 -49.82 -7.52 34.20
CA PRO A 185 -49.14 -6.95 35.37
C PRO A 185 -49.23 -5.42 35.37
N PRO A 186 -49.29 -4.78 36.57
CA PRO A 186 -49.37 -3.34 36.69
C PRO A 186 -48.06 -2.64 36.28
N PRO A 187 -48.12 -1.40 35.76
CA PRO A 187 -46.93 -0.60 35.47
C PRO A 187 -46.18 -0.24 36.78
N PRO A 188 -44.84 -0.08 36.72
CA PRO A 188 -44.04 0.28 37.90
C PRO A 188 -44.40 1.70 38.39
N PRO A 189 -44.30 1.95 39.71
CA PRO A 189 -44.64 3.24 40.31
C PRO A 189 -43.63 4.34 39.93
N PRO A 190 -44.06 5.61 39.83
CA PRO A 190 -43.17 6.74 39.58
C PRO A 190 -42.28 7.02 40.80
N PRO A 191 -41.01 7.43 40.60
CA PRO A 191 -40.14 7.81 41.72
C PRO A 191 -40.65 9.08 42.41
N PRO A 192 -40.47 9.22 43.74
CA PRO A 192 -40.90 10.39 44.49
C PRO A 192 -40.17 11.66 44.03
N GLY A 193 -40.90 12.77 43.98
CA GLY A 193 -40.38 14.08 43.63
C GLY A 193 -39.14 14.47 44.45
N GLY A 194 -38.05 14.75 43.73
CA GLY A 194 -36.90 15.48 44.22
C GLY A 194 -36.87 16.85 43.55
N CYS A 195 -36.73 17.90 44.35
CA CYS A 195 -36.54 19.28 43.92
C CYS A 195 -35.37 19.42 42.91
N PRO A 196 -35.39 20.42 42.02
CA PRO A 196 -34.27 20.70 41.13
C PRO A 196 -33.00 21.04 41.92
N PRO A 197 -31.80 20.69 41.41
CA PRO A 197 -30.54 21.02 42.07
C PRO A 197 -30.31 22.54 42.10
N PRO A 198 -29.68 23.09 43.16
CA PRO A 198 -29.37 24.52 43.26
C PRO A 198 -28.25 24.91 42.27
N PRO A 199 -28.19 26.18 41.84
CA PRO A 199 -27.08 26.68 41.02
C PRO A 199 -25.77 26.70 41.84
N PRO A 200 -24.60 26.48 41.20
CA PRO A 200 -23.32 26.49 41.89
C PRO A 200 -22.93 27.90 42.42
N PRO A 201 -22.17 27.99 43.53
CA PRO A 201 -21.79 29.24 44.18
C PRO A 201 -20.68 29.99 43.43
N PRO A 202 -20.58 31.33 43.60
CA PRO A 202 -19.52 32.14 43.01
C PRO A 202 -18.19 31.93 43.74
N LEU A 203 -17.11 31.66 43.01
CA LEU A 203 -15.74 31.57 43.52
C LEU A 203 -15.15 32.97 43.79
N PRO A 204 -14.70 33.28 45.03
CA PRO A 204 -13.94 34.48 45.32
C PRO A 204 -12.42 34.29 45.13
N GLY A 205 -11.84 35.16 44.31
CA GLY A 205 -10.48 35.69 44.51
C GLY A 205 -9.33 34.96 43.82
N HIS A 206 -8.95 35.42 42.62
CA HIS A 206 -7.55 35.58 42.22
C HIS A 206 -7.41 36.92 41.50
N ALA A 207 -6.70 37.84 42.15
CA ALA A 207 -6.26 39.09 41.56
C ALA A 207 -5.05 38.83 40.65
N GLY A 208 -5.07 39.45 39.46
CA GLY A 208 -3.87 39.78 38.68
C GLY A 208 -3.49 38.82 37.55
N MET A 209 -4.05 39.03 36.35
CA MET A 209 -3.36 39.02 35.04
C MET A 209 -4.38 39.14 33.90
N THR A 210 -4.27 40.20 33.08
CA THR A 210 -5.11 40.47 31.91
C THR A 210 -4.63 39.72 30.66
N PRO A 211 -5.51 39.19 29.80
CA PRO A 211 -5.13 38.61 28.49
C PRO A 211 -4.87 39.69 27.41
N PRO A 212 -4.05 39.41 26.37
CA PRO A 212 -3.77 40.36 25.28
C PRO A 212 -4.94 40.44 24.25
N PRO A 213 -5.05 41.55 23.50
CA PRO A 213 -6.16 41.78 22.55
C PRO A 213 -6.00 41.03 21.22
N PRO A 214 -7.10 40.81 20.48
CA PRO A 214 -7.09 40.19 19.14
C PRO A 214 -6.57 41.14 18.04
N PRO A 215 -5.96 40.61 16.96
CA PRO A 215 -5.49 41.40 15.83
C PRO A 215 -6.65 41.90 14.93
N PRO A 216 -6.51 43.08 14.28
CA PRO A 216 -7.54 43.66 13.42
C PRO A 216 -7.61 43.01 12.02
N PRO A 217 -8.75 43.13 11.30
CA PRO A 217 -8.96 42.53 9.99
C PRO A 217 -8.29 43.33 8.84
N PRO A 218 -7.82 42.66 7.76
CA PRO A 218 -7.31 43.36 6.58
C PRO A 218 -8.43 44.02 5.75
N PRO A 219 -8.20 45.20 5.13
CA PRO A 219 -9.20 45.89 4.32
C PRO A 219 -9.42 45.19 2.97
N GLY A 220 -10.69 45.10 2.55
CA GLY A 220 -11.10 44.54 1.28
C GLY A 220 -10.71 45.38 0.05
N GLY A 221 -10.63 44.71 -1.11
CA GLY A 221 -10.45 45.34 -2.40
C GLY A 221 -10.70 44.37 -3.56
N GLY A 222 -11.90 44.47 -4.15
CA GLY A 222 -12.19 44.39 -5.59
C GLY A 222 -12.00 43.06 -6.35
N PRO A 223 -12.89 42.73 -7.33
CA PRO A 223 -12.70 41.63 -8.25
C PRO A 223 -11.56 41.93 -9.25
N PRO A 224 -10.92 40.91 -9.86
CA PRO A 224 -9.73 41.09 -10.69
C PRO A 224 -10.03 41.82 -12.02
N PRO A 225 -9.11 42.67 -12.52
CA PRO A 225 -9.27 43.35 -13.80
C PRO A 225 -8.95 42.42 -15.01
N PRO A 226 -9.54 42.69 -16.19
CA PRO A 226 -9.35 41.90 -17.42
C PRO A 226 -8.02 42.21 -18.12
N PRO A 227 -7.54 41.35 -19.03
CA PRO A 227 -6.29 41.57 -19.77
C PRO A 227 -6.45 42.65 -20.87
N PRO A 228 -5.42 43.47 -21.16
CA PRO A 228 -5.48 44.46 -22.23
C PRO A 228 -5.19 43.86 -23.63
N PRO A 229 -5.83 44.37 -24.70
CA PRO A 229 -5.64 43.92 -26.08
C PRO A 229 -4.44 44.58 -26.79
N PRO A 230 -3.94 43.99 -27.90
CA PRO A 230 -2.77 44.48 -28.64
C PRO A 230 -3.16 45.49 -29.74
N GLY A 231 -2.41 46.59 -29.89
CA GLY A 231 -2.58 47.48 -31.06
C GLY A 231 -1.81 48.80 -31.06
N CYS A 232 -0.75 48.84 -31.88
CA CYS A 232 -0.32 49.87 -32.84
C CYS A 232 -0.37 51.40 -32.53
N GLY A 233 0.83 52.04 -32.60
CA GLY A 233 1.10 53.07 -33.64
C GLY A 233 1.36 54.54 -33.23
N GLY A 234 2.56 55.06 -33.53
CA GLY A 234 2.77 56.41 -34.14
C GLY A 234 3.44 57.54 -33.30
N PRO A 235 4.54 58.20 -33.78
CA PRO A 235 5.34 59.25 -33.10
C PRO A 235 5.02 60.71 -33.55
N PRO A 236 5.54 61.80 -32.89
CA PRO A 236 6.74 62.55 -33.39
C PRO A 236 7.58 63.27 -32.25
N PRO A 237 8.51 64.25 -32.48
CA PRO A 237 9.97 64.16 -32.23
C PRO A 237 10.57 65.17 -31.19
N PRO A 238 11.91 65.22 -30.94
CA PRO A 238 12.52 65.62 -29.65
C PRO A 238 13.13 67.05 -29.61
N PRO A 239 13.59 67.51 -28.42
CA PRO A 239 15.02 67.84 -28.30
C PRO A 239 15.72 67.36 -27.01
N PHE A 240 17.01 67.10 -27.18
CA PHE A 240 18.04 66.60 -26.24
C PHE A 240 18.17 67.39 -24.92
N PHE A 241 18.50 66.70 -23.81
CA PHE A 241 19.70 66.89 -22.97
C PHE A 241 19.64 66.02 -21.70
N GLY A 242 20.67 65.18 -21.48
CA GLY A 242 21.07 64.73 -20.15
C GLY A 242 20.69 63.31 -19.70
N ALA A 243 21.67 62.40 -19.77
CA ALA A 243 21.81 61.11 -19.06
C ALA A 243 20.71 60.03 -19.22
N PRO A 244 21.07 58.74 -19.45
CA PRO A 244 20.09 57.67 -19.45
C PRO A 244 19.46 57.52 -18.06
N PRO A 245 18.13 57.41 -17.94
CA PRO A 245 17.50 57.08 -16.66
C PRO A 245 17.98 55.69 -16.23
N ALA A 246 18.47 55.60 -14.99
CA ALA A 246 18.88 54.34 -14.39
C ALA A 246 17.71 53.33 -14.47
N LEU A 247 17.99 52.14 -15.00
CA LEU A 247 17.06 51.02 -15.04
C LEU A 247 16.52 50.77 -13.61
N PRO A 248 15.22 50.46 -13.45
CA PRO A 248 14.66 50.19 -12.13
C PRO A 248 15.38 48.99 -11.50
N VAL A 249 16.06 49.23 -10.38
CA VAL A 249 16.66 48.17 -9.57
C VAL A 249 15.52 47.34 -9.00
N ILE A 250 15.28 46.16 -9.59
CA ILE A 250 14.38 45.16 -9.04
C ILE A 250 14.96 44.74 -7.69
N LYS A 251 14.38 45.23 -6.59
CA LYS A 251 14.73 44.77 -5.24
C LYS A 251 14.28 43.31 -5.10
N LEU A 252 15.23 42.39 -5.09
CA LEU A 252 14.97 40.98 -4.84
C LEU A 252 14.82 40.72 -3.32
N PRO A 253 13.91 39.83 -2.89
CA PRO A 253 13.71 39.51 -1.48
C PRO A 253 14.94 38.88 -0.81
N TYR A 254 15.04 39.02 0.52
CA TYR A 254 15.98 38.29 1.39
C TYR A 254 17.47 38.34 0.98
N GLY A 255 17.89 39.46 0.36
CA GLY A 255 19.30 39.67 -0.02
C GLY A 255 19.75 38.92 -1.28
N LEU A 256 18.81 38.30 -2.01
CA LEU A 256 19.08 37.66 -3.30
C LEU A 256 19.73 38.66 -4.28
N GLN A 257 20.78 38.20 -4.97
CA GLN A 257 21.45 38.97 -6.02
C GLN A 257 20.97 38.53 -7.40
N PRO A 258 20.98 39.41 -8.41
CA PRO A 258 20.77 38.99 -9.80
C PRO A 258 21.74 37.87 -10.18
N LYS A 259 21.22 36.78 -10.75
CA LYS A 259 22.03 35.66 -11.21
C LYS A 259 22.92 36.03 -12.39
N LYS A 260 24.05 35.35 -12.53
CA LYS A 260 24.93 35.45 -13.70
C LYS A 260 24.20 35.00 -14.96
N THR A 261 24.29 35.78 -16.03
CA THR A 261 23.71 35.45 -17.33
C THR A 261 24.72 34.67 -18.17
N TYR A 262 24.37 33.45 -18.57
CA TYR A 262 25.18 32.63 -19.47
C TYR A 262 24.75 32.80 -20.92
N LYS A 263 25.71 32.82 -21.85
CA LYS A 263 25.49 32.86 -23.30
C LYS A 263 26.26 31.71 -23.94
N PRO A 264 25.68 30.50 -24.03
CA PRO A 264 26.31 29.38 -24.72
C PRO A 264 26.56 29.72 -26.20
N GLU A 265 27.69 29.27 -26.75
CA GLU A 265 28.04 29.48 -28.17
C GLU A 265 27.13 28.68 -29.12
N THR A 266 26.59 27.56 -28.65
CA THR A 266 25.68 26.69 -29.42
C THR A 266 24.27 26.70 -28.85
N VAL A 267 23.26 26.56 -29.71
CA VAL A 267 21.86 26.49 -29.28
C VAL A 267 21.61 25.17 -28.56
N MET A 268 21.39 25.24 -27.26
CA MET A 268 21.12 24.08 -26.40
C MET A 268 19.65 23.66 -26.48
N LYS A 269 19.36 22.37 -26.32
CA LYS A 269 18.00 21.90 -26.00
C LYS A 269 17.56 22.53 -24.67
N ARG A 270 16.33 23.07 -24.63
CA ARG A 270 15.82 23.78 -23.44
C ARG A 270 15.25 22.80 -22.41
N VAL A 271 15.49 23.09 -21.13
CA VAL A 271 14.84 22.41 -20.00
C VAL A 271 13.57 23.18 -19.65
N ASN A 272 12.42 22.49 -19.69
CA ASN A 272 11.10 23.10 -19.46
C ASN A 272 10.69 23.02 -17.97
N TRP A 273 11.37 23.77 -17.12
CA TRP A 273 11.01 23.90 -15.71
C TRP A 273 9.85 24.89 -15.48
N THR A 274 9.13 24.71 -14.37
CA THR A 274 8.22 25.74 -13.84
C THR A 274 9.01 26.61 -12.86
N LYS A 275 9.13 27.91 -13.15
CA LYS A 275 9.96 28.83 -12.38
C LYS A 275 9.27 29.26 -11.09
N ILE A 276 9.96 29.17 -9.95
CA ILE A 276 9.52 29.79 -8.68
C ILE A 276 9.83 31.28 -8.74
N VAL A 277 8.82 32.10 -8.45
CA VAL A 277 8.95 33.55 -8.42
C VAL A 277 9.63 33.96 -7.09
N PRO A 278 10.70 34.78 -7.09
CA PRO A 278 11.44 35.13 -5.86
C PRO A 278 10.55 35.70 -4.74
N GLN A 279 9.44 36.36 -5.08
CA GLN A 279 8.46 36.91 -4.16
C GLN A 279 7.64 35.85 -3.40
N GLU A 280 7.57 34.62 -3.90
CA GLU A 280 6.85 33.50 -3.29
C GLU A 280 7.74 32.67 -2.34
N MET A 281 9.03 33.00 -2.24
CA MET A 281 9.97 32.27 -1.40
C MET A 281 9.90 32.75 0.06
N ALA A 282 9.84 31.82 1.01
CA ALA A 282 10.01 32.13 2.43
C ALA A 282 11.50 32.37 2.78
N GLU A 283 11.81 33.10 3.86
CA GLU A 283 13.19 33.43 4.26
C GLU A 283 14.09 32.20 4.51
N ASN A 284 13.51 31.10 4.99
CA ASN A 284 14.22 29.84 5.21
C ASN A 284 14.25 28.93 3.96
N CYS A 285 13.76 29.41 2.82
CA CYS A 285 13.71 28.66 1.58
C CYS A 285 15.12 28.23 1.16
N PHE A 286 15.27 26.95 0.83
CA PHE A 286 16.54 26.37 0.40
C PHE A 286 17.19 27.18 -0.73
N TRP A 287 16.39 27.71 -1.68
CA TRP A 287 16.89 28.43 -2.84
C TRP A 287 17.59 29.76 -2.51
N ILE A 288 17.35 30.35 -1.34
CA ILE A 288 17.99 31.60 -0.91
C ILE A 288 19.48 31.40 -0.59
N LYS A 289 19.86 30.21 -0.10
CA LYS A 289 21.26 29.87 0.25
C LYS A 289 22.07 29.27 -0.91
N VAL A 290 21.46 29.04 -2.07
CA VAL A 290 22.13 28.37 -3.20
C VAL A 290 22.99 29.37 -3.97
N LYS A 291 24.28 29.04 -4.09
CA LYS A 291 25.24 29.67 -5.02
C LYS A 291 25.64 28.64 -6.05
N GLU A 292 25.05 28.71 -7.24
CA GLU A 292 25.25 27.71 -8.30
C GLU A 292 26.61 27.88 -9.01
N GLU A 293 27.18 29.08 -8.93
CA GLU A 293 28.45 29.46 -9.54
C GLU A 293 29.62 28.58 -9.06
N LYS A 294 29.50 28.00 -7.85
CA LYS A 294 30.51 27.09 -7.29
C LYS A 294 30.68 25.78 -8.07
N PHE A 295 29.71 25.43 -8.91
CA PHE A 295 29.75 24.26 -9.77
C PHE A 295 30.06 24.61 -11.23
N GLU A 296 30.34 25.88 -11.55
CA GLU A 296 30.77 26.27 -12.89
C GLU A 296 32.09 25.60 -13.24
N ASN A 297 32.08 24.83 -14.32
CA ASN A 297 33.26 24.19 -14.88
C ASN A 297 33.20 24.29 -16.42
N PRO A 298 34.20 24.88 -17.10
CA PRO A 298 34.25 24.94 -18.56
C PRO A 298 34.10 23.57 -19.24
N ASP A 299 34.70 22.52 -18.66
CA ASP A 299 34.61 21.15 -19.19
C ASP A 299 33.19 20.60 -19.10
N LEU A 300 32.46 20.94 -18.02
CA LEU A 300 31.06 20.59 -17.85
C LEU A 300 30.20 21.23 -18.94
N PHE A 301 30.43 22.52 -19.24
CA PHE A 301 29.71 23.22 -20.31
C PHE A 301 30.04 22.70 -21.70
N ALA A 302 31.30 22.31 -21.95
CA ALA A 302 31.71 21.68 -23.19
C ALA A 302 31.02 20.32 -23.40
N GLN A 303 30.97 19.47 -22.36
CA GLN A 303 30.26 18.19 -22.40
C GLN A 303 28.75 18.36 -22.59
N LEU A 304 28.14 19.32 -21.88
CA LEU A 304 26.73 19.67 -22.07
C LEU A 304 26.47 20.07 -23.52
N SER A 305 27.31 20.93 -24.09
CA SER A 305 27.19 21.38 -25.48
C SER A 305 27.35 20.22 -26.47
N LEU A 306 28.26 19.29 -26.22
CA LEU A 306 28.46 18.11 -27.04
C LEU A 306 27.22 17.18 -27.03
N CYS A 307 26.66 16.92 -25.85
CA CYS A 307 25.57 15.95 -25.68
C CYS A 307 24.18 16.52 -26.00
N PHE A 308 23.96 17.82 -25.77
CA PHE A 308 22.61 18.40 -25.75
C PHE A 308 22.46 19.66 -26.62
N SER A 309 23.43 19.97 -27.48
CA SER A 309 23.22 20.96 -28.54
C SER A 309 22.16 20.49 -29.54
N SER A 310 21.41 21.44 -30.07
CA SER A 310 20.50 21.20 -31.19
C SER A 310 21.31 21.27 -32.48
N GLN A 311 21.89 20.13 -32.91
CA GLN A 311 22.60 20.09 -34.19
C GLN A 311 21.62 20.30 -35.35
N THR A 312 21.66 21.47 -35.98
CA THR A 312 21.27 21.59 -37.39
C THR A 312 22.36 20.90 -38.22
N LYS A 313 22.03 19.77 -38.87
CA LYS A 313 22.92 19.11 -39.82
C LYS A 313 23.41 20.13 -40.85
N VAL A 314 24.67 20.53 -40.75
CA VAL A 314 25.36 21.28 -41.80
C VAL A 314 25.55 20.32 -42.97
N LYS A 315 24.88 20.60 -44.10
CA LYS A 315 25.12 19.91 -45.36
C LYS A 315 26.59 20.09 -45.74
N LYS A 316 27.35 19.00 -45.77
CA LYS A 316 28.65 18.96 -46.41
C LYS A 316 28.40 18.88 -47.91
N ASP A 317 28.74 19.95 -48.62
CA ASP A 317 28.89 19.94 -50.08
C ASP A 317 29.99 18.94 -50.45
N VAL A 318 29.58 17.80 -51.01
CA VAL A 318 30.44 16.97 -51.84
C VAL A 318 29.79 16.97 -53.21
N LYS A 319 30.41 17.71 -54.13
CA LYS A 319 30.20 17.54 -55.56
C LYS A 319 30.69 16.14 -55.91
N ASP A 320 29.79 15.29 -56.35
CA ASP A 320 30.15 14.27 -57.32
C ASP A 320 29.01 14.12 -58.33
N GLU A 321 29.39 14.21 -59.60
CA GLU A 321 28.52 13.98 -60.73
C GLU A 321 28.31 12.47 -60.86
N THR A 322 27.06 12.01 -60.86
CA THR A 322 26.60 10.88 -61.70
C THR A 322 25.09 10.74 -61.60
N ASP A 323 24.47 11.05 -62.73
CA ASP A 323 23.43 10.29 -63.42
C ASP A 323 22.05 10.06 -62.80
N ASP A 324 21.09 10.35 -63.68
CA ASP A 324 19.66 10.15 -63.67
C ASP A 324 19.14 8.88 -62.98
N ARG A 325 18.15 9.08 -62.08
CA ARG A 325 16.83 8.40 -62.03
C ARG A 325 16.33 8.29 -60.59
N MET A 326 15.51 9.25 -60.15
CA MET A 326 14.25 8.92 -59.48
C MET A 326 13.36 10.17 -59.44
N GLN A 327 12.21 10.08 -60.10
CA GLN A 327 11.19 11.13 -60.13
C GLN A 327 10.76 11.53 -58.72
N GLN A 328 10.94 12.82 -58.39
CA GLN A 328 10.23 13.44 -57.27
C GLN A 328 8.75 13.54 -57.61
N PHE A 329 7.94 12.63 -57.05
CA PHE A 329 6.55 12.95 -56.75
C PHE A 329 6.54 14.03 -55.66
N LYS A 330 6.46 15.30 -56.07
CA LYS A 330 6.04 16.39 -55.18
C LYS A 330 4.56 16.17 -54.85
N LYS A 331 4.26 15.39 -53.80
CA LYS A 331 2.96 15.49 -53.13
C LYS A 331 2.86 16.91 -52.59
N LYS A 332 1.90 17.70 -53.10
CA LYS A 332 1.46 18.96 -52.46
C LYS A 332 1.21 18.66 -50.98
N ALA A 333 1.84 19.42 -50.09
CA ALA A 333 1.51 19.35 -48.67
C ALA A 333 0.05 19.76 -48.52
N LYS A 334 -0.79 18.85 -48.01
CA LYS A 334 -2.20 19.12 -47.73
C LYS A 334 -2.27 20.08 -46.54
N GLU A 335 -3.11 21.11 -46.62
CA GLU A 335 -3.30 22.11 -45.56
C GLU A 335 -4.46 21.72 -44.63
N LEU A 336 -4.38 22.14 -43.36
CA LEU A 336 -5.45 21.98 -42.39
C LEU A 336 -6.64 22.88 -42.74
N ARG A 337 -7.87 22.36 -42.62
CA ARG A 337 -9.09 23.11 -42.96
C ARG A 337 -9.95 23.45 -41.75
N ILE A 338 -10.12 22.51 -40.83
CA ILE A 338 -10.99 22.63 -39.66
C ILE A 338 -10.17 22.57 -38.37
N LEU A 339 -9.29 21.58 -38.23
CA LEU A 339 -8.58 21.33 -36.98
C LEU A 339 -7.47 22.37 -36.75
N ASP A 340 -7.32 22.80 -35.50
CA ASP A 340 -6.17 23.61 -35.12
C ASP A 340 -4.86 22.79 -35.16
N ALA A 341 -3.74 23.47 -35.32
CA ALA A 341 -2.43 22.83 -35.48
C ALA A 341 -2.05 21.92 -34.31
N LYS A 342 -2.47 22.22 -33.08
CA LYS A 342 -2.14 21.40 -31.90
C LYS A 342 -2.97 20.13 -31.87
N THR A 343 -4.28 20.22 -32.11
CA THR A 343 -5.17 19.05 -32.16
C THR A 343 -4.80 18.13 -33.31
N ALA A 344 -4.55 18.69 -34.50
CA ALA A 344 -4.06 17.94 -35.65
C ALA A 344 -2.73 17.22 -35.36
N GLN A 345 -1.77 17.91 -34.74
CA GLN A 345 -0.48 17.31 -34.38
C GLN A 345 -0.63 16.18 -33.35
N ASN A 346 -1.47 16.36 -32.33
CA ASN A 346 -1.73 15.33 -31.32
C ASN A 346 -2.36 14.07 -31.95
N LEU A 347 -3.34 14.26 -32.85
CA LEU A 347 -3.93 13.17 -33.61
C LEU A 347 -2.90 12.49 -34.52
N SER A 348 -2.07 13.23 -35.25
CA SER A 348 -1.02 12.65 -36.09
C SER A 348 -0.02 11.82 -35.29
N ILE A 349 0.35 12.27 -34.08
CA ILE A 349 1.21 11.50 -33.17
C ILE A 349 0.49 10.21 -32.74
N PHE A 350 -0.76 10.32 -32.28
CA PHE A 350 -1.58 9.19 -31.86
C PHE A 350 -1.72 8.14 -32.98
N LEU A 351 -2.10 8.55 -34.19
CA LEU A 351 -2.28 7.68 -35.35
C LEU A 351 -0.95 7.02 -35.77
N GLY A 352 0.15 7.78 -35.72
CA GLY A 352 1.49 7.25 -35.98
C GLY A 352 1.97 6.19 -34.99
N SER A 353 1.46 6.22 -33.75
CA SER A 353 1.75 5.24 -32.70
C SER A 353 0.91 3.97 -32.83
N PHE A 354 -0.40 4.07 -33.10
CA PHE A 354 -1.30 2.91 -33.16
C PHE A 354 -1.29 2.20 -34.52
N ARG A 355 -1.07 2.93 -35.62
CA ARG A 355 -0.92 2.39 -37.00
C ARG A 355 -2.05 1.44 -37.43
N LEU A 356 -3.27 1.71 -37.00
CA LEU A 356 -4.47 1.02 -37.47
C LEU A 356 -5.16 1.84 -38.56
N PRO A 357 -5.74 1.19 -39.58
CA PRO A 357 -6.74 1.80 -40.46
C PRO A 357 -7.84 2.50 -39.65
N TYR A 358 -8.27 3.67 -40.10
CA TYR A 358 -9.20 4.51 -39.33
C TYR A 358 -10.57 3.84 -39.20
N GLU A 359 -10.99 3.12 -40.23
CA GLU A 359 -12.21 2.32 -40.30
C GLU A 359 -12.14 1.18 -39.31
N GLU A 360 -10.96 0.59 -39.09
CA GLU A 360 -10.77 -0.47 -38.12
C GLU A 360 -10.89 0.07 -36.68
N ILE A 361 -10.37 1.27 -36.40
CA ILE A 361 -10.58 1.94 -35.11
C ILE A 361 -12.07 2.21 -34.87
N ARG A 362 -12.79 2.68 -35.90
CA ARG A 362 -14.25 2.88 -35.85
C ARG A 362 -14.96 1.56 -35.53
N ASP A 363 -14.63 0.50 -36.23
CA ASP A 363 -15.30 -0.81 -36.10
C ASP A 363 -15.05 -1.42 -34.71
N ILE A 364 -13.82 -1.34 -34.19
CA ILE A 364 -13.50 -1.75 -32.81
C ILE A 364 -14.39 -1.03 -31.78
N VAL A 365 -14.65 0.27 -31.98
CA VAL A 365 -15.49 1.09 -31.08
C VAL A 365 -16.98 0.77 -31.23
N LEU A 366 -17.46 0.52 -32.46
CA LEU A 366 -18.87 0.16 -32.72
C LEU A 366 -19.20 -1.24 -32.19
N GLU A 367 -18.31 -2.20 -32.42
CA GLU A 367 -18.52 -3.60 -32.02
C GLU A 367 -18.21 -3.87 -30.54
N VAL A 368 -17.53 -2.93 -29.87
CA VAL A 368 -16.98 -3.11 -28.51
C VAL A 368 -16.12 -4.38 -28.46
N ASP A 369 -15.12 -4.44 -29.35
CA ASP A 369 -14.25 -5.61 -29.51
C ASP A 369 -13.27 -5.76 -28.33
N GLU A 370 -13.62 -6.63 -27.40
CA GLU A 370 -12.90 -6.84 -26.13
C GLU A 370 -11.47 -7.38 -26.31
N GLU A 371 -11.14 -8.01 -27.45
CA GLU A 371 -9.79 -8.53 -27.71
C GLU A 371 -8.83 -7.45 -28.21
N ARG A 372 -9.37 -6.41 -28.86
CA ARG A 372 -8.60 -5.37 -29.54
C ARG A 372 -8.63 -4.04 -28.81
N LEU A 373 -9.64 -3.84 -27.97
CA LEU A 373 -9.74 -2.69 -27.10
C LEU A 373 -8.68 -2.75 -26.00
N SER A 374 -7.99 -1.63 -25.80
CA SER A 374 -7.12 -1.43 -24.65
C SER A 374 -7.48 -0.13 -23.95
N GLU A 375 -7.28 -0.08 -22.64
CA GLU A 375 -7.52 1.12 -21.84
C GLU A 375 -6.74 2.32 -22.39
N SER A 376 -5.46 2.11 -22.72
CA SER A 376 -4.58 3.15 -23.26
C SER A 376 -5.07 3.68 -24.60
N LEU A 377 -5.58 2.83 -25.50
CA LEU A 377 -6.19 3.24 -26.76
C LEU A 377 -7.39 4.16 -26.51
N ILE A 378 -8.31 3.74 -25.64
CA ILE A 378 -9.56 4.47 -25.40
C ILE A 378 -9.30 5.78 -24.64
N GLN A 379 -8.41 5.80 -23.66
CA GLN A 379 -8.00 7.03 -22.98
C GLN A 379 -7.37 8.02 -23.96
N ASN A 380 -6.49 7.55 -24.86
CA ASN A 380 -5.88 8.41 -25.87
C ASN A 380 -6.90 8.91 -26.90
N LEU A 381 -7.89 8.09 -27.28
CA LEU A 381 -9.00 8.54 -28.12
C LEU A 381 -9.79 9.65 -27.43
N ILE A 382 -10.24 9.45 -26.19
CA ILE A 382 -11.00 10.45 -25.42
C ILE A 382 -10.24 11.77 -25.29
N LYS A 383 -8.92 11.67 -25.03
CA LYS A 383 -8.03 12.82 -24.81
C LYS A 383 -7.73 13.60 -26.09
N ASN A 384 -7.51 12.91 -27.21
CA ASN A 384 -7.03 13.53 -28.44
C ASN A 384 -8.15 13.79 -29.47
N LEU A 385 -9.35 13.25 -29.27
CA LEU A 385 -10.48 13.48 -30.18
C LEU A 385 -10.89 14.96 -30.21
N PRO A 386 -11.19 15.51 -31.40
CA PRO A 386 -11.75 16.86 -31.55
C PRO A 386 -13.07 17.04 -30.78
N GLU A 387 -13.50 18.28 -30.65
CA GLU A 387 -14.81 18.58 -30.09
C GLU A 387 -15.93 18.12 -31.04
N GLN A 388 -17.12 17.84 -30.49
CA GLN A 388 -18.25 17.35 -31.31
C GLN A 388 -18.60 18.34 -32.44
N LYS A 389 -18.45 19.65 -32.20
CA LYS A 389 -18.68 20.67 -33.22
C LYS A 389 -17.71 20.55 -34.39
N GLU A 390 -16.43 20.31 -34.10
CA GLU A 390 -15.38 20.14 -35.12
C GLU A 390 -15.58 18.84 -35.90
N LEU A 391 -15.96 17.75 -35.22
CA LEU A 391 -16.32 16.48 -35.88
C LEU A 391 -17.51 16.66 -36.83
N ASN A 392 -18.52 17.43 -36.44
CA ASN A 392 -19.66 17.72 -37.31
C ASN A 392 -19.24 18.52 -38.55
N SER A 393 -18.37 19.53 -38.39
CA SER A 393 -17.83 20.30 -39.53
C SER A 393 -16.95 19.45 -40.44
N LEU A 394 -16.15 18.53 -39.88
CA LEU A 394 -15.36 17.59 -40.67
C LEU A 394 -16.27 16.64 -41.48
N ALA A 395 -17.38 16.18 -40.91
CA ALA A 395 -18.31 15.29 -41.60
C ALA A 395 -18.87 15.91 -42.91
N GLU A 396 -19.02 17.23 -42.97
CA GLU A 396 -19.45 17.96 -44.18
C GLU A 396 -18.43 17.90 -45.31
N LEU A 397 -17.14 17.69 -44.99
CA LEU A 397 -16.03 17.60 -45.95
C LEU A 397 -15.80 16.18 -46.49
N LYS A 398 -16.71 15.23 -46.25
CA LYS A 398 -16.57 13.83 -46.69
C LYS A 398 -16.34 13.66 -48.20
N GLY A 399 -16.85 14.58 -49.02
CA GLY A 399 -16.64 14.58 -50.47
C GLY A 399 -15.20 14.90 -50.92
N GLU A 400 -14.40 15.51 -50.04
CA GLU A 400 -13.03 15.96 -50.32
C GLU A 400 -11.99 15.17 -49.50
N TYR A 401 -12.35 13.95 -49.07
CA TYR A 401 -11.55 13.11 -48.16
C TYR A 401 -10.09 12.95 -48.60
N GLU A 402 -9.84 12.69 -49.88
CA GLU A 402 -8.48 12.49 -50.43
C GLU A 402 -7.64 13.76 -50.45
N GLU A 403 -8.22 14.95 -50.24
CA GLU A 403 -7.51 16.23 -50.20
C GLU A 403 -7.11 16.66 -48.79
N LEU A 404 -7.65 15.99 -47.77
CA LEU A 404 -7.45 16.32 -46.35
C LEU A 404 -6.22 15.65 -45.75
N VAL A 405 -5.66 16.27 -44.72
CA VAL A 405 -4.57 15.69 -43.93
C VAL A 405 -5.07 14.47 -43.14
N GLU A 406 -4.16 13.55 -42.80
CA GLU A 406 -4.48 12.30 -42.09
C GLU A 406 -5.29 12.50 -40.79
N SER A 407 -5.00 13.56 -40.03
CA SER A 407 -5.72 13.88 -38.79
C SER A 407 -7.19 14.27 -39.04
N GLU A 408 -7.49 14.94 -40.15
CA GLU A 408 -8.85 15.33 -40.55
C GLU A 408 -9.58 14.17 -41.22
N GLN A 409 -8.88 13.35 -42.00
CA GLN A 409 -9.40 12.09 -42.53
C GLN A 409 -9.87 11.17 -41.39
N PHE A 410 -9.03 10.99 -40.37
CA PHE A 410 -9.42 10.26 -39.16
C PHE A 410 -10.65 10.88 -38.47
N GLY A 411 -10.68 12.21 -38.32
CA GLY A 411 -11.82 12.92 -37.75
C GLY A 411 -13.13 12.68 -38.52
N ILE A 412 -13.08 12.60 -39.86
CA ILE A 412 -14.23 12.23 -40.69
C ILE A 412 -14.71 10.82 -40.39
N VAL A 413 -13.79 9.84 -40.34
CA VAL A 413 -14.16 8.44 -40.06
C VAL A 413 -14.81 8.33 -38.68
N MET A 414 -14.22 8.97 -37.66
CA MET A 414 -14.77 8.97 -36.30
C MET A 414 -16.08 9.75 -36.17
N SER A 415 -16.31 10.78 -37.00
CA SER A 415 -17.57 11.54 -37.01
C SER A 415 -18.79 10.72 -37.41
N SER A 416 -18.58 9.60 -38.12
CA SER A 416 -19.64 8.65 -38.47
C SER A 416 -20.21 7.89 -37.27
N VAL A 417 -19.46 7.82 -36.16
CA VAL A 417 -19.89 7.15 -34.93
C VAL A 417 -20.84 8.03 -34.14
N LYS A 418 -22.12 7.63 -34.09
CA LYS A 418 -23.12 8.32 -33.25
C LYS A 418 -22.75 8.21 -31.78
N LEU A 419 -22.92 9.33 -31.06
CA LEU A 419 -22.64 9.45 -29.62
C LEU A 419 -21.24 8.98 -29.24
N LEU A 420 -20.22 9.33 -30.04
CA LEU A 420 -18.84 8.86 -29.87
C LEU A 420 -18.29 9.05 -28.45
N ARG A 421 -18.47 10.23 -27.83
CA ARG A 421 -17.95 10.50 -26.48
C ARG A 421 -18.61 9.62 -25.39
N PRO A 422 -19.96 9.56 -25.29
CA PRO A 422 -20.64 8.59 -24.44
C PRO A 422 -20.16 7.15 -24.64
N ARG A 423 -20.02 6.75 -25.90
CA ARG A 423 -19.57 5.40 -26.29
C ARG A 423 -18.17 5.08 -25.74
N LEU A 424 -17.20 5.96 -25.97
CA LEU A 424 -15.84 5.79 -25.49
C LEU A 424 -15.75 5.82 -23.96
N ASN A 425 -16.50 6.69 -23.29
CA ASN A 425 -16.54 6.74 -21.83
C ASN A 425 -17.12 5.45 -21.24
N GLY A 426 -18.18 4.92 -21.84
CA GLY A 426 -18.77 3.63 -21.46
C GLY A 426 -17.78 2.48 -21.64
N ILE A 427 -17.09 2.42 -22.78
CA ILE A 427 -16.07 1.40 -23.06
C ILE A 427 -14.92 1.51 -22.05
N LEU A 428 -14.40 2.72 -21.81
CA LEU A 428 -13.34 2.94 -20.82
C LEU A 428 -13.75 2.46 -19.42
N PHE A 429 -14.99 2.77 -19.04
CA PHE A 429 -15.53 2.31 -17.77
C PHE A 429 -15.58 0.78 -17.71
N LYS A 430 -16.06 0.10 -18.75
CA LYS A 430 -16.06 -1.37 -18.83
C LYS A 430 -14.65 -1.97 -18.70
N LEU A 431 -13.65 -1.40 -19.37
CA LEU A 431 -12.27 -1.89 -19.32
C LEU A 431 -11.62 -1.73 -17.94
N THR A 432 -12.00 -0.70 -17.19
CA THR A 432 -11.38 -0.37 -15.89
C THR A 432 -12.20 -0.82 -14.68
N PHE A 433 -13.42 -1.33 -14.89
CA PHE A 433 -14.36 -1.64 -13.83
C PHE A 433 -13.86 -2.73 -12.87
N GLU A 434 -13.42 -3.86 -13.41
CA GLU A 434 -12.97 -5.00 -12.59
C GLU A 434 -11.75 -4.64 -11.74
N GLU A 435 -10.83 -3.84 -12.28
CA GLU A 435 -9.69 -3.32 -11.51
C GLU A 435 -10.17 -2.42 -10.36
N GLN A 436 -11.09 -1.48 -10.63
CA GLN A 436 -11.64 -0.61 -9.58
C GLN A 436 -12.32 -1.43 -8.47
N VAL A 437 -13.08 -2.47 -8.83
CA VAL A 437 -13.72 -3.38 -7.86
C VAL A 437 -12.66 -4.12 -7.03
N ASN A 438 -11.62 -4.65 -7.68
CA ASN A 438 -10.55 -5.40 -7.02
C ASN A 438 -9.63 -4.53 -6.16
N ASN A 439 -9.58 -3.22 -6.41
CA ASN A 439 -8.88 -2.26 -5.57
C ASN A 439 -9.73 -1.83 -4.36
N ILE A 440 -11.05 -1.69 -4.52
CA ILE A 440 -11.96 -1.21 -3.46
C ILE A 440 -12.31 -2.33 -2.47
N ARG A 441 -12.54 -3.55 -2.95
CA ARG A 441 -13.05 -4.66 -2.12
C ARG A 441 -12.11 -5.02 -0.95
N PRO A 442 -10.79 -5.22 -1.16
CA PRO A 442 -9.89 -5.60 -0.09
C PRO A 442 -9.79 -4.53 1.00
N ASP A 443 -9.82 -3.25 0.62
CA ASP A 443 -9.79 -2.13 1.57
C ASP A 443 -10.99 -2.14 2.51
N ILE A 444 -12.20 -2.37 1.97
CA ILE A 444 -13.41 -2.53 2.79
C ILE A 444 -13.28 -3.73 3.74
N MET A 445 -12.77 -4.86 3.23
CA MET A 445 -12.63 -6.09 4.00
C MET A 445 -11.62 -5.92 5.14
N ASN A 446 -10.43 -5.37 4.87
CA ASN A 446 -9.39 -5.13 5.87
C ASN A 446 -9.89 -4.30 7.05
N VAL A 447 -10.60 -3.21 6.78
CA VAL A 447 -11.16 -2.35 7.84
C VAL A 447 -12.29 -3.08 8.59
N THR A 448 -13.14 -3.81 7.87
CA THR A 448 -14.23 -4.60 8.47
C THR A 448 -13.68 -5.65 9.44
N PHE A 449 -12.68 -6.42 9.02
CA PHE A 449 -12.01 -7.41 9.84
C PHE A 449 -11.31 -6.80 11.04
N ALA A 450 -10.53 -5.74 10.83
CA ALA A 450 -9.86 -5.06 11.92
C ALA A 450 -10.84 -4.54 12.98
N CYS A 451 -12.01 -4.02 12.58
CA CYS A 451 -13.06 -3.65 13.52
C CYS A 451 -13.57 -4.86 14.32
N GLU A 452 -13.80 -6.00 13.68
CA GLU A 452 -14.27 -7.20 14.37
C GLU A 452 -13.23 -7.78 15.31
N GLU A 453 -11.98 -7.90 14.86
CA GLU A 453 -10.83 -8.39 15.62
C GLU A 453 -10.59 -7.58 16.88
N VAL A 454 -10.47 -6.25 16.74
CA VAL A 454 -10.23 -5.35 17.87
C VAL A 454 -11.37 -5.43 18.88
N LYS A 455 -12.62 -5.53 18.42
CA LYS A 455 -13.78 -5.62 19.33
C LYS A 455 -13.89 -6.97 20.02
N LYS A 456 -13.51 -8.06 19.36
CA LYS A 456 -13.65 -9.44 19.86
C LYS A 456 -12.43 -9.92 20.63
N SER A 457 -11.28 -9.25 20.53
CA SER A 457 -10.05 -9.65 21.19
C SER A 457 -10.17 -9.58 22.71
N GLU A 458 -10.25 -10.75 23.34
CA GLU A 458 -10.25 -10.88 24.80
C GLU A 458 -8.88 -10.54 25.39
N SER A 459 -7.81 -10.89 24.68
CA SER A 459 -6.43 -10.63 25.10
C SER A 459 -6.10 -9.12 25.10
N LEU A 460 -6.56 -8.36 24.09
CA LEU A 460 -6.49 -6.90 24.10
C LEU A 460 -7.31 -6.31 25.24
N SER A 461 -8.53 -6.82 25.47
CA SER A 461 -9.40 -6.34 26.55
C SER A 461 -8.73 -6.49 27.93
N LYS A 462 -8.11 -7.66 28.20
CA LYS A 462 -7.33 -7.90 29.42
C LYS A 462 -6.11 -6.98 29.56
N LEU A 463 -5.45 -6.67 28.45
CA LEU A 463 -4.34 -5.70 28.46
C LEU A 463 -4.82 -4.31 28.87
N LEU A 464 -5.96 -3.86 28.32
CA LEU A 464 -6.56 -2.57 28.68
C LEU A 464 -6.93 -2.51 30.17
N GLU A 465 -7.48 -3.59 30.72
CA GLU A 465 -7.77 -3.70 32.16
C GLU A 465 -6.50 -3.60 33.02
N LEU A 466 -5.43 -4.30 32.63
CA LEU A 466 -4.14 -4.25 33.33
C LEU A 466 -3.55 -2.84 33.29
N VAL A 467 -3.57 -2.19 32.13
CA VAL A 467 -3.12 -0.79 31.97
C VAL A 467 -3.94 0.15 32.84
N LEU A 468 -5.26 -0.03 32.89
CA LEU A 468 -6.16 0.77 33.72
C LEU A 468 -5.84 0.62 35.21
N LEU A 469 -5.63 -0.62 35.68
CA LEU A 469 -5.26 -0.92 37.06
C LEU A 469 -3.95 -0.23 37.44
N VAL A 470 -2.90 -0.42 36.63
CA VAL A 470 -1.58 0.15 36.87
C VAL A 470 -1.63 1.68 36.81
N GLY A 471 -2.33 2.24 35.83
CA GLY A 471 -2.52 3.68 35.71
C GLY A 471 -3.24 4.29 36.91
N ASN A 472 -4.32 3.67 37.39
CA ASN A 472 -5.05 4.13 38.58
C ASN A 472 -4.20 4.06 39.86
N TYR A 473 -3.40 3.01 40.02
CA TYR A 473 -2.47 2.91 41.15
C TYR A 473 -1.41 4.02 41.10
N MET A 474 -0.78 4.22 39.94
CA MET A 474 0.26 5.23 39.75
C MET A 474 -0.26 6.66 39.90
N ASN A 475 -1.51 6.91 39.50
CA ASN A 475 -2.15 8.23 39.57
C ASN A 475 -2.85 8.50 40.90
N ALA A 476 -2.75 7.61 41.90
CA ALA A 476 -3.41 7.78 43.19
C ALA A 476 -3.05 9.13 43.86
N GLY A 477 -4.06 9.86 44.34
CA GLY A 477 -3.89 11.19 44.93
C GLY A 477 -3.72 12.34 43.94
N SER A 478 -3.76 12.08 42.63
CA SER A 478 -3.77 13.11 41.58
C SER A 478 -5.18 13.37 41.04
N ARG A 479 -5.34 14.41 40.21
CA ARG A 479 -6.59 14.67 39.47
C ARG A 479 -6.98 13.54 38.50
N ASN A 480 -6.04 12.68 38.14
CA ASN A 480 -6.25 11.54 37.24
C ASN A 480 -6.51 10.21 37.97
N ALA A 481 -6.63 10.23 39.31
CA ALA A 481 -6.98 9.04 40.08
C ALA A 481 -8.43 8.60 39.82
N GLN A 482 -8.73 7.31 40.06
CA GLN A 482 -10.08 6.74 39.96
C GLN A 482 -10.72 6.92 38.57
N THR A 483 -9.92 6.86 37.50
CA THR A 483 -10.45 6.88 36.13
C THR A 483 -11.11 5.54 35.80
N PHE A 484 -12.23 5.59 35.08
CA PHE A 484 -12.96 4.41 34.63
C PHE A 484 -12.45 3.86 33.29
N GLY A 485 -11.68 4.66 32.57
CA GLY A 485 -11.12 4.31 31.28
C GLY A 485 -10.10 5.35 30.81
N PHE A 486 -9.47 5.09 29.69
CA PHE A 486 -8.55 6.00 29.02
C PHE A 486 -8.70 5.86 27.51
N ASN A 487 -8.32 6.90 26.77
CA ASN A 487 -8.35 6.86 25.31
C ASN A 487 -7.26 5.90 24.79
N ILE A 488 -7.60 5.02 23.85
CA ILE A 488 -6.70 3.98 23.29
C ILE A 488 -5.37 4.56 22.78
N SER A 489 -5.36 5.77 22.22
CA SER A 489 -4.14 6.46 21.78
C SER A 489 -3.04 6.54 22.86
N PHE A 490 -3.44 6.48 24.15
CA PHE A 490 -2.51 6.49 25.28
C PHE A 490 -1.61 5.26 25.33
N LEU A 491 -2.00 4.12 24.74
CA LEU A 491 -1.19 2.91 24.73
C LEU A 491 0.21 3.15 24.15
N CYS A 492 0.32 3.95 23.08
CA CYS A 492 1.59 4.36 22.49
C CYS A 492 2.49 5.17 23.45
N LYS A 493 1.90 5.82 24.46
CA LYS A 493 2.60 6.68 25.44
C LYS A 493 3.11 5.91 26.66
N LEU A 494 2.76 4.62 26.81
CA LEU A 494 3.27 3.77 27.89
C LEU A 494 4.80 3.67 27.88
N ARG A 495 5.43 3.79 26.70
CA ARG A 495 6.88 3.79 26.56
C ARG A 495 7.54 5.05 27.14
N ASP A 496 6.82 6.16 27.23
CA ASP A 496 7.41 7.45 27.64
C ASP A 496 7.64 7.52 29.16
N THR A 497 6.90 6.73 29.92
CA THR A 497 7.06 6.64 31.38
C THR A 497 8.23 5.73 31.72
N LYS A 498 9.30 6.30 32.30
CA LYS A 498 10.51 5.55 32.65
C LYS A 498 10.55 5.17 34.13
N SER A 499 11.17 4.04 34.43
CA SER A 499 11.55 3.64 35.79
C SER A 499 12.56 4.60 36.42
N ILE A 500 12.73 4.52 37.74
CA ILE A 500 13.70 5.32 38.51
C ILE A 500 15.13 5.15 37.97
N SER A 501 15.50 3.93 37.56
CA SER A 501 16.79 3.60 36.97
C SER A 501 16.94 4.04 35.51
N GLN A 502 15.89 4.58 34.89
CA GLN A 502 15.81 5.02 33.48
C GLN A 502 16.19 3.96 32.43
N ASN A 503 16.34 2.71 32.83
CA ASN A 503 16.76 1.58 31.97
C ASN A 503 15.59 0.69 31.52
N THR A 504 14.37 1.00 31.96
CA THR A 504 13.14 0.24 31.67
C THR A 504 11.97 1.22 31.66
N THR A 505 10.98 0.98 30.82
CA THR A 505 9.78 1.79 30.64
C THR A 505 8.56 1.11 31.29
N LEU A 506 7.46 1.83 31.46
CA LEU A 506 6.20 1.25 31.93
C LEU A 506 5.69 0.18 30.96
N LEU A 507 5.87 0.39 29.65
CA LEU A 507 5.54 -0.63 28.64
C LEU A 507 6.37 -1.91 28.84
N ASN A 508 7.69 -1.79 29.04
CA ASN A 508 8.55 -2.95 29.32
C ASN A 508 8.11 -3.67 30.62
N PHE A 509 7.76 -2.93 31.66
CA PHE A 509 7.24 -3.52 32.90
C PHE A 509 5.92 -4.28 32.68
N LEU A 510 4.97 -3.70 31.94
CA LEU A 510 3.70 -4.35 31.63
C LEU A 510 3.89 -5.61 30.78
N ALA A 511 4.76 -5.55 29.76
CA ALA A 511 5.11 -6.70 28.93
C ALA A 511 5.71 -7.84 29.77
N GLU A 512 6.65 -7.54 30.66
CA GLU A 512 7.23 -8.52 31.59
C GLU A 512 6.16 -9.17 32.49
N LYS A 513 5.21 -8.38 33.03
CA LYS A 513 4.10 -8.93 33.83
C LYS A 513 3.15 -9.80 33.02
N CYS A 514 2.94 -9.48 31.75
CA CYS A 514 2.18 -10.34 30.84
C CYS A 514 2.89 -11.70 30.68
N GLU A 515 4.21 -11.73 30.48
CA GLU A 515 4.96 -12.99 30.35
C GLU A 515 4.99 -13.85 31.62
N GLU A 516 5.07 -13.20 32.79
CA GLU A 516 5.16 -13.90 34.08
C GLU A 516 3.81 -14.40 34.60
N THR A 517 2.75 -13.60 34.42
CA THR A 517 1.48 -13.80 35.15
C THR A 517 0.23 -13.80 34.28
N HIS A 518 0.27 -13.23 33.08
CA HIS A 518 -0.89 -13.06 32.20
C HIS A 518 -0.57 -13.44 30.75
N GLN A 519 -0.09 -14.67 30.54
CA GLN A 519 0.42 -15.13 29.24
C GLN A 519 -0.64 -15.10 28.13
N GLU A 520 -1.92 -15.16 28.48
CA GLU A 520 -3.00 -15.03 27.51
C GLU A 520 -3.03 -13.67 26.80
N ILE A 521 -2.49 -12.62 27.44
CA ILE A 521 -2.43 -11.28 26.84
C ILE A 521 -1.48 -11.28 25.65
N LEU A 522 -0.41 -12.09 25.67
CA LEU A 522 0.61 -12.12 24.62
C LEU A 522 0.07 -12.54 23.24
N ARG A 523 -1.17 -13.02 23.16
CA ARG A 523 -1.84 -13.41 21.91
C ARG A 523 -2.49 -12.27 21.16
N PHE A 524 -2.71 -11.11 21.79
CA PHE A 524 -3.39 -9.99 21.14
C PHE A 524 -2.72 -9.55 19.83
N PRO A 525 -1.38 -9.57 19.68
CA PRO A 525 -0.76 -9.23 18.40
C PRO A 525 -1.16 -10.18 17.28
N ASP A 526 -1.50 -11.43 17.57
CA ASP A 526 -1.89 -12.43 16.58
C ASP A 526 -3.40 -12.36 16.29
N GLU A 527 -4.21 -11.93 17.28
CA GLU A 527 -5.67 -11.72 17.13
C GLU A 527 -6.02 -10.48 16.30
N LEU A 528 -5.05 -9.58 16.05
CA LEU A 528 -5.22 -8.32 15.35
C LEU A 528 -4.50 -8.31 13.98
N GLU A 529 -4.76 -9.34 13.17
CA GLU A 529 -4.09 -9.57 11.89
C GLU A 529 -4.30 -8.42 10.90
N HIS A 530 -5.53 -7.93 10.75
CA HIS A 530 -5.89 -6.96 9.72
C HIS A 530 -5.63 -5.50 10.13
N VAL A 531 -5.27 -5.24 11.39
CA VAL A 531 -5.06 -3.88 11.90
C VAL A 531 -3.98 -3.13 11.12
N GLU A 532 -2.89 -3.79 10.73
CA GLU A 532 -1.84 -3.15 9.94
C GLU A 532 -2.33 -2.77 8.53
N SER A 533 -3.08 -3.65 7.88
CA SER A 533 -3.67 -3.37 6.57
C SER A 533 -4.71 -2.25 6.65
N ALA A 534 -5.60 -2.30 7.65
CA ALA A 534 -6.61 -1.26 7.88
C ALA A 534 -5.99 0.12 8.15
N SER A 535 -4.83 0.18 8.81
CA SER A 535 -4.12 1.45 9.03
C SER A 535 -3.65 2.15 7.75
N LYS A 536 -3.56 1.42 6.63
CA LYS A 536 -3.12 1.93 5.33
C LYS A 536 -4.30 2.34 4.43
N VAL A 537 -5.53 2.03 4.83
CA VAL A 537 -6.74 2.33 4.05
C VAL A 537 -7.24 3.72 4.37
N SER A 538 -7.34 4.58 3.35
CA SER A 538 -7.96 5.91 3.52
C SER A 538 -9.47 5.83 3.30
N ALA A 539 -10.25 6.12 4.34
CA ALA A 539 -11.71 6.11 4.27
C ALA A 539 -12.27 7.15 3.28
N GLU A 540 -11.58 8.27 3.09
CA GLU A 540 -12.00 9.32 2.15
C GLU A 540 -11.82 8.90 0.68
N ILE A 541 -10.66 8.30 0.36
CA ILE A 541 -10.38 7.77 -0.98
C ILE A 541 -11.40 6.67 -1.31
N LEU A 542 -11.66 5.77 -0.36
CA LEU A 542 -12.61 4.67 -0.53
C LEU A 542 -14.03 5.17 -0.86
N LYS A 543 -14.51 6.16 -0.08
CA LYS A 543 -15.80 6.81 -0.32
C LYS A 543 -15.87 7.51 -1.67
N THR A 544 -14.80 8.21 -2.06
CA THR A 544 -14.72 8.93 -3.34
C THR A 544 -14.72 7.98 -4.53
N SER A 545 -14.00 6.86 -4.43
CA SER A 545 -13.96 5.81 -5.45
C SER A 545 -15.34 5.17 -5.66
N LEU A 546 -16.04 4.79 -4.58
CA LEU A 546 -17.41 4.26 -4.66
C LEU A 546 -18.39 5.26 -5.28
N THR A 547 -18.33 6.53 -4.85
CA THR A 547 -19.19 7.59 -5.40
C THR A 547 -18.93 7.82 -6.89
N THR A 548 -17.67 7.73 -7.32
CA THR A 548 -17.29 7.88 -8.73
C THR A 548 -17.77 6.70 -9.57
N MET A 549 -17.61 5.48 -9.06
CA MET A 549 -18.12 4.26 -9.69
C MET A 549 -19.63 4.33 -9.87
N GLU A 550 -20.39 4.72 -8.84
CA GLU A 550 -21.85 4.89 -8.94
C GLU A 550 -22.23 5.87 -10.05
N ARG A 551 -21.53 7.01 -10.10
CA ARG A 551 -21.78 8.04 -11.11
C ARG A 551 -21.50 7.52 -12.52
N HIS A 552 -20.46 6.71 -12.71
CA HIS A 552 -20.16 6.09 -14.00
C HIS A 552 -21.25 5.08 -14.41
N ILE A 553 -21.75 4.28 -13.47
CA ILE A 553 -22.86 3.34 -13.71
C ILE A 553 -24.12 4.10 -14.12
N GLN A 554 -24.51 5.13 -13.35
CA GLN A 554 -25.70 5.95 -13.64
C GLN A 554 -25.59 6.65 -15.01
N ARG A 555 -24.42 7.18 -15.36
CA ARG A 555 -24.18 7.78 -16.68
C ARG A 555 -24.33 6.74 -17.78
N LEU A 556 -23.71 5.57 -17.63
CA LEU A 556 -23.80 4.50 -18.62
C LEU A 556 -25.24 4.02 -18.81
N GLU A 557 -26.01 3.84 -17.73
CA GLU A 557 -27.42 3.46 -17.80
C GLU A 557 -28.25 4.50 -18.56
N ASN A 558 -28.06 5.79 -18.25
CA ASN A 558 -28.71 6.88 -18.98
C ASN A 558 -28.29 6.91 -20.45
N ASP A 559 -27.01 6.68 -20.76
CA ASP A 559 -26.51 6.65 -22.12
C ASP A 559 -27.14 5.48 -22.91
N ILE A 560 -27.28 4.31 -22.29
CA ILE A 560 -27.95 3.13 -22.88
C ILE A 560 -29.43 3.40 -23.13
N GLU A 561 -30.15 3.99 -22.17
CA GLU A 561 -31.59 4.29 -22.30
C GLU A 561 -31.88 5.30 -23.40
N ASN A 562 -31.03 6.34 -23.51
CA ASN A 562 -31.17 7.40 -24.50
C ASN A 562 -30.48 7.08 -25.83
N PHE A 563 -29.88 5.89 -25.96
CA PHE A 563 -29.14 5.54 -27.16
C PHE A 563 -30.09 5.36 -28.36
N PRO A 564 -29.84 6.03 -29.50
CA PRO A 564 -30.68 5.89 -30.68
C PRO A 564 -30.69 4.44 -31.16
N LYS A 565 -31.88 3.92 -31.50
CA LYS A 565 -31.98 2.66 -32.23
C LYS A 565 -31.25 2.79 -33.57
N THR A 566 -30.48 1.77 -33.90
CA THR A 566 -29.66 1.72 -35.10
C THR A 566 -30.00 0.47 -35.90
N ASP A 567 -30.06 0.62 -37.22
CA ASP A 567 -30.21 -0.51 -38.16
C ASP A 567 -28.84 -1.07 -38.58
N ASP A 568 -27.74 -0.45 -38.10
CA ASP A 568 -26.37 -0.88 -38.37
C ASP A 568 -26.03 -2.14 -37.55
N GLN A 569 -25.77 -3.25 -38.25
CA GLN A 569 -25.43 -4.53 -37.63
C GLN A 569 -24.04 -4.53 -36.97
N GLN A 570 -23.16 -3.57 -37.31
CA GLN A 570 -21.85 -3.43 -36.68
C GLN A 570 -21.93 -2.67 -35.34
N ASP A 571 -23.01 -1.95 -35.08
CA ASP A 571 -23.18 -1.21 -33.82
C ASP A 571 -23.74 -2.12 -32.72
N LYS A 572 -22.83 -2.76 -31.98
CA LYS A 572 -23.13 -3.72 -30.89
C LYS A 572 -23.05 -3.07 -29.50
N PHE A 573 -22.92 -1.74 -29.42
CA PHE A 573 -22.66 -1.07 -28.14
C PHE A 573 -23.78 -1.30 -27.13
N VAL A 574 -25.04 -1.06 -27.50
CA VAL A 574 -26.18 -1.24 -26.56
C VAL A 574 -26.28 -2.70 -26.11
N GLU A 575 -26.12 -3.65 -27.04
CA GLU A 575 -26.15 -5.09 -26.75
C GLU A 575 -25.09 -5.48 -25.70
N LYS A 576 -23.83 -5.08 -25.94
CA LYS A 576 -22.69 -5.41 -25.07
C LYS A 576 -22.72 -4.67 -23.74
N MET A 577 -23.07 -3.38 -23.77
CA MET A 577 -23.05 -2.53 -22.58
C MET A 577 -24.24 -2.74 -21.66
N LEU A 578 -25.39 -3.21 -22.16
CA LEU A 578 -26.54 -3.52 -21.30
C LEU A 578 -26.25 -4.66 -20.32
N GLY A 579 -25.59 -5.73 -20.78
CA GLY A 579 -25.16 -6.82 -19.91
C GLY A 579 -24.14 -6.36 -18.86
N PHE A 580 -23.14 -5.60 -19.31
CA PHE A 580 -22.13 -5.03 -18.42
C PHE A 580 -22.72 -4.05 -17.40
N SER A 581 -23.63 -3.16 -17.80
CA SER A 581 -24.27 -2.19 -16.89
C SER A 581 -25.01 -2.88 -15.74
N LYS A 582 -25.73 -3.98 -16.02
CA LYS A 582 -26.40 -4.78 -14.98
C LYS A 582 -25.40 -5.44 -14.03
N HIS A 583 -24.34 -6.04 -14.56
CA HIS A 583 -23.26 -6.63 -13.75
C HIS A 583 -22.57 -5.58 -12.88
N ALA A 584 -22.21 -4.43 -13.46
CA ALA A 584 -21.56 -3.33 -12.76
C ALA A 584 -22.44 -2.78 -11.63
N ARG A 585 -23.74 -2.61 -11.89
CA ARG A 585 -24.73 -2.23 -10.87
C ARG A 585 -24.79 -3.25 -9.74
N GLU A 586 -24.87 -4.54 -10.04
CA GLU A 586 -24.91 -5.59 -9.02
C GLU A 586 -23.66 -5.58 -8.13
N GLN A 587 -22.47 -5.53 -8.73
CA GLN A 587 -21.20 -5.48 -8.02
C GLN A 587 -21.08 -4.20 -7.17
N TYR A 588 -21.49 -3.04 -7.70
CA TYR A 588 -21.53 -1.80 -6.95
C TYR A 588 -22.45 -1.88 -5.72
N GLU A 589 -23.66 -2.42 -5.87
CA GLU A 589 -24.60 -2.55 -4.74
C GLU A 589 -24.02 -3.45 -3.64
N LYS A 590 -23.30 -4.52 -4.00
CA LYS A 590 -22.56 -5.36 -3.04
C LYS A 590 -21.49 -4.55 -2.31
N LEU A 591 -20.60 -3.86 -3.03
CA LEU A 591 -19.55 -3.04 -2.43
C LEU A 591 -20.11 -1.91 -1.56
N SER A 592 -21.17 -1.24 -2.01
CA SER A 592 -21.85 -0.17 -1.28
C SER A 592 -22.45 -0.69 0.04
N THR A 593 -23.03 -1.89 0.02
CA THR A 593 -23.55 -2.56 1.22
C THR A 593 -22.42 -2.92 2.19
N MET A 594 -21.32 -3.52 1.70
CA MET A 594 -20.15 -3.85 2.51
C MET A 594 -19.54 -2.58 3.14
N HIS A 595 -19.39 -1.50 2.37
CA HIS A 595 -18.85 -0.23 2.86
C HIS A 595 -19.76 0.39 3.94
N LYS A 596 -21.08 0.37 3.76
CA LYS A 596 -22.02 0.83 4.81
C LYS A 596 -21.91 0.00 6.07
N ASN A 597 -21.72 -1.32 5.97
CA ASN A 597 -21.49 -2.19 7.12
C ASN A 597 -20.16 -1.86 7.83
N MET A 598 -19.08 -1.70 7.06
CA MET A 598 -17.77 -1.27 7.55
C MET A 598 -17.87 0.04 8.36
N GLN A 599 -18.57 1.05 7.83
CA GLN A 599 -18.79 2.32 8.53
C GLN A 599 -19.52 2.13 9.85
N LYS A 600 -20.60 1.33 9.88
CA LYS A 600 -21.33 1.03 11.12
C LYS A 600 -20.48 0.28 12.14
N LEU A 601 -19.62 -0.62 11.70
CA LEU A 601 -18.68 -1.32 12.59
C LEU A 601 -17.68 -0.35 13.20
N TYR A 602 -17.13 0.58 12.41
CA TYR A 602 -16.24 1.61 12.93
C TYR A 602 -16.94 2.58 13.89
N GLU A 603 -18.18 2.98 13.62
CA GLU A 603 -19.01 3.73 14.57
C GLU A 603 -19.24 2.95 15.88
N SER A 604 -19.44 1.63 15.77
CA SER A 604 -19.53 0.75 16.93
C SER A 604 -18.22 0.66 17.70
N ILE A 605 -17.06 0.72 17.04
CA ILE A 605 -15.74 0.77 17.69
C ILE A 605 -15.59 2.06 18.50
N GLY A 606 -15.97 3.22 17.94
CA GLY A 606 -15.95 4.49 18.67
C GLY A 606 -16.86 4.49 19.89
N SER A 607 -18.04 3.89 19.77
CA SER A 607 -18.93 3.69 20.93
C SER A 607 -18.33 2.75 21.98
N TYR A 608 -17.65 1.67 21.54
CA TYR A 608 -17.07 0.66 22.42
C TYR A 608 -15.85 1.19 23.20
N PHE A 609 -15.00 2.01 22.58
CA PHE A 609 -13.80 2.59 23.21
C PHE A 609 -13.93 4.07 23.59
N ALA A 610 -15.14 4.61 23.53
CA ALA A 610 -15.47 5.98 23.92
C ALA A 610 -14.66 7.08 23.20
N PHE A 611 -14.61 7.03 21.87
CA PHE A 611 -14.12 8.14 21.03
C PHE A 611 -15.15 8.51 19.95
N ASP A 612 -15.04 9.72 19.40
CA ASP A 612 -15.92 10.19 18.32
C ASP A 612 -15.41 9.69 16.95
N PRO A 613 -16.13 8.77 16.25
CA PRO A 613 -15.75 8.22 14.95
C PRO A 613 -15.65 9.26 13.82
N HIS A 614 -16.22 10.45 14.00
CA HIS A 614 -16.12 11.54 13.02
C HIS A 614 -14.88 12.40 13.22
N SER A 615 -14.30 12.35 14.43
CA SER A 615 -13.09 13.09 14.78
C SER A 615 -11.80 12.29 14.54
N VAL A 616 -11.88 10.97 14.67
CA VAL A 616 -10.76 10.05 14.49
C VAL A 616 -11.00 9.24 13.22
N SER A 617 -10.12 9.38 12.24
CA SER A 617 -10.20 8.63 10.98
C SER A 617 -9.86 7.15 11.19
N VAL A 618 -10.29 6.30 10.26
CA VAL A 618 -10.06 4.84 10.32
C VAL A 618 -8.56 4.55 10.35
N GLU A 619 -7.81 5.18 9.44
CA GLU A 619 -6.37 5.06 9.32
C GLU A 619 -5.62 5.54 10.56
N ASP A 620 -6.09 6.62 11.22
CA ASP A 620 -5.48 7.11 12.46
C ASP A 620 -5.70 6.13 13.61
N PHE A 621 -6.94 5.67 13.82
CA PHE A 621 -7.27 4.74 14.91
C PHE A 621 -6.50 3.42 14.79
N PHE A 622 -6.57 2.78 13.61
CA PHE A 622 -5.85 1.53 13.38
C PHE A 622 -4.34 1.73 13.30
N GLY A 623 -3.86 2.90 12.84
CA GLY A 623 -2.45 3.27 12.84
C GLY A 623 -1.86 3.34 14.24
N GLU A 624 -2.60 3.91 15.20
CA GLU A 624 -2.18 3.93 16.61
C GLU A 624 -2.11 2.52 17.21
N LEU A 625 -3.10 1.66 16.93
CA LEU A 625 -3.09 0.27 17.39
C LEU A 625 -1.98 -0.57 16.73
N ALA A 626 -1.75 -0.40 15.43
CA ALA A 626 -0.67 -1.06 14.70
C ALA A 626 0.70 -0.66 15.28
N ASN A 627 0.90 0.63 15.54
CA ASN A 627 2.11 1.13 16.18
C ASN A 627 2.26 0.55 17.60
N PHE A 628 1.19 0.54 18.40
CA PHE A 628 1.24 -0.05 19.73
C PHE A 628 1.61 -1.55 19.72
N ARG A 629 1.06 -2.32 18.78
CA ARG A 629 1.41 -3.74 18.57
C ARG A 629 2.91 -3.91 18.37
N ILE A 630 3.52 -3.08 17.51
CA ILE A 630 4.96 -3.07 17.27
C ILE A 630 5.72 -2.74 18.56
N LEU A 631 5.35 -1.65 19.24
CA LEU A 631 5.99 -1.21 20.47
C LEU A 631 5.93 -2.26 21.58
N PHE A 632 4.81 -2.97 21.71
CA PHE A 632 4.64 -4.04 22.69
C PHE A 632 5.55 -5.23 22.37
N MET A 633 5.60 -5.66 21.11
CA MET A 633 6.47 -6.77 20.69
C MET A 633 7.96 -6.42 20.82
N GLU A 634 8.33 -5.17 20.54
CA GLU A 634 9.68 -4.66 20.81
C GLU A 634 10.01 -4.73 22.31
N ALA A 635 9.09 -4.31 23.18
CA ALA A 635 9.28 -4.36 24.63
C ALA A 635 9.48 -5.81 25.14
N VAL A 636 8.66 -6.77 24.68
CA VAL A 636 8.84 -8.20 24.98
C VAL A 636 10.24 -8.68 24.55
N LYS A 637 10.68 -8.31 23.34
CA LYS A 637 12.01 -8.67 22.82
C LYS A 637 13.15 -8.03 23.62
N GLU A 638 12.99 -6.78 24.04
CA GLU A 638 13.94 -6.07 24.91
C GLU A 638 14.06 -6.74 26.27
N ASN A 639 12.94 -7.13 26.88
CA ASN A 639 12.91 -7.85 28.15
C ASN A 639 13.62 -9.19 28.07
N HIS A 640 13.38 -9.98 27.02
CA HIS A 640 14.10 -11.23 26.79
C HIS A 640 15.62 -11.04 26.73
N LYS A 641 16.09 -10.07 25.93
CA LYS A 641 17.53 -9.75 25.84
C LYS A 641 18.11 -9.31 27.18
N LYS A 642 17.37 -8.51 27.94
CA LYS A 642 17.78 -8.04 29.27
C LYS A 642 17.91 -9.23 30.23
N LYS A 643 16.94 -10.13 30.27
CA LYS A 643 16.95 -11.33 31.12
C LYS A 643 18.11 -12.26 30.79
N GLU A 644 18.37 -12.50 29.51
CA GLU A 644 19.54 -13.27 29.05
C GLU A 644 20.87 -12.63 29.49
N MET A 645 20.99 -11.30 29.36
CA MET A 645 22.17 -10.57 29.78
C MET A 645 22.37 -10.64 31.31
N GLU A 646 21.30 -10.47 32.09
CA GLU A 646 21.34 -10.56 33.55
C GLU A 646 21.70 -11.97 34.02
N GLU A 647 21.17 -13.02 33.39
CA GLU A 647 21.56 -14.39 33.66
C GLU A 647 23.04 -14.65 33.32
N LYS A 648 23.52 -14.12 32.20
CA LYS A 648 24.93 -14.25 31.80
C LYS A 648 25.86 -13.56 32.80
N ILE A 649 25.50 -12.36 33.26
CA ILE A 649 26.25 -11.62 34.30
C ILE A 649 26.22 -12.39 35.62
N LYS A 650 25.07 -12.93 36.03
CA LYS A 650 24.92 -13.72 37.25
C LYS A 650 25.76 -14.99 37.21
N ARG A 651 25.74 -15.73 36.10
CA ARG A 651 26.57 -16.93 35.87
C ARG A 651 28.06 -16.58 35.91
N ALA A 652 28.48 -15.50 35.27
CA ALA A 652 29.87 -15.03 35.31
C ALA A 652 30.33 -14.64 36.72
N LYS A 653 29.47 -13.98 37.50
CA LYS A 653 29.75 -13.61 38.90
C LYS A 653 29.92 -14.85 39.78
N LEU A 654 29.00 -15.81 39.68
CA LEU A 654 29.08 -17.08 40.41
C LEU A 654 30.31 -17.90 40.04
N ALA A 655 30.69 -17.93 38.76
CA ALA A 655 31.91 -18.59 38.30
C ALA A 655 33.17 -17.92 38.87
N LYS A 656 33.21 -16.59 38.92
CA LYS A 656 34.32 -15.81 39.51
C LYS A 656 34.43 -16.06 41.02
N GLU A 657 33.32 -16.02 41.76
CA GLU A 657 33.30 -16.31 43.20
C GLU A 657 33.74 -17.75 43.50
N LYS A 658 33.32 -18.73 42.69
CA LYS A 658 33.77 -20.12 42.82
C LYS A 658 35.28 -20.26 42.55
N ALA A 659 35.78 -19.65 41.48
CA ALA A 659 37.21 -19.67 41.15
C ALA A 659 38.06 -19.00 42.24
N GLU A 660 37.58 -17.92 42.84
CA GLU A 660 38.25 -17.24 43.94
C GLU A 660 38.28 -18.10 45.22
N ARG A 661 37.18 -18.77 45.55
CA ARG A 661 37.11 -19.73 46.66
C ARG A 661 38.07 -20.90 46.47
N GLU A 662 38.09 -21.51 45.29
CA GLU A 662 39.03 -22.60 44.96
C GLU A 662 40.49 -22.14 45.04
N LYS A 663 40.79 -20.90 44.63
CA LYS A 663 42.13 -20.31 44.75
C LYS A 663 42.52 -20.11 46.21
N GLN A 664 41.61 -19.62 47.06
CA GLN A 664 41.84 -19.47 48.50
C GLN A 664 42.07 -20.82 49.19
N GLU A 665 41.27 -21.84 48.86
CA GLU A 665 41.45 -23.20 49.39
C GLU A 665 42.79 -23.82 48.97
N ARG A 666 43.20 -23.64 47.70
CA ARG A 666 44.54 -24.09 47.22
C ARG A 666 45.67 -23.38 47.96
N GLN A 667 45.53 -22.07 48.23
CA GLN A 667 46.53 -21.32 49.00
C GLN A 667 46.59 -21.78 50.46
N GLN A 668 45.45 -22.06 51.10
CA GLN A 668 45.39 -22.60 52.45
C GLN A 668 46.01 -24.01 52.54
N LYS A 669 45.67 -24.91 51.61
CA LYS A 669 46.28 -26.25 51.53
C LYS A 669 47.80 -26.16 51.33
N LYS A 670 48.26 -25.26 50.46
CA LYS A 670 49.71 -25.02 50.26
C LYS A 670 50.39 -24.53 51.54
N LYS A 671 49.75 -23.63 52.29
CA LYS A 671 50.26 -23.14 53.58
C LYS A 671 50.33 -24.26 54.63
N GLN A 672 49.28 -25.07 54.76
CA GLN A 672 49.25 -26.24 55.65
C GLN A 672 50.34 -27.27 55.31
N LEU A 673 50.57 -27.54 54.02
CA LEU A 673 51.66 -28.42 53.56
C LEU A 673 53.05 -27.87 53.90
N ILE A 674 53.26 -26.56 53.78
CA ILE A 674 54.51 -25.91 54.18
C ILE A 674 54.72 -26.00 55.69
N ASP A 675 53.68 -25.74 56.49
CA ASP A 675 53.76 -25.80 57.95
C ASP A 675 54.00 -27.25 58.44
N MET A 676 53.38 -28.25 57.81
CA MET A 676 53.60 -29.66 58.12
C MET A 676 55.02 -30.13 57.76
N ASN A 677 55.56 -29.69 56.62
CA ASN A 677 56.96 -29.96 56.24
C ASN A 677 57.96 -29.28 57.19
N LYS A 678 57.62 -28.09 57.73
CA LYS A 678 58.43 -27.43 58.74
C LYS A 678 58.41 -28.20 60.06
N ALA A 679 57.23 -28.62 60.53
CA ALA A 679 57.10 -29.45 61.73
C ALA A 679 57.83 -30.79 61.63
N GLN A 680 57.82 -31.45 60.47
CA GLN A 680 58.59 -32.68 60.23
C GLN A 680 60.11 -32.47 60.25
N ARG A 681 60.61 -31.28 59.85
CA ARG A 681 62.03 -30.93 59.95
C ARG A 681 62.45 -30.68 61.40
N GLU A 682 61.55 -30.16 62.22
CA GLU A 682 61.78 -29.90 63.65
C GLU A 682 61.64 -31.17 64.52
N MET A 683 61.02 -32.24 64.02
CA MET A 683 60.86 -33.54 64.72
C MET A 683 61.91 -34.61 64.38
N LYS A 684 62.90 -34.33 63.53
CA LYS A 684 64.02 -35.28 63.33
C LYS A 684 64.98 -35.17 64.52
N PRO A 685 65.18 -36.23 65.33
CA PRO A 685 66.23 -36.24 66.35
C PRO A 685 67.59 -36.26 65.64
N VAL A 686 68.54 -35.53 66.22
CA VAL A 686 69.96 -35.47 65.81
C VAL A 686 70.62 -36.84 65.88
#